data_AF-A0A3A0BXT4-F1
#
_entry.id   AF-A0A3A0BXT4-F1
#
_cell.length_a   1.000
_cell.length_b   1.000
_cell.length_c   1.000
_cell.angle_alpha   90.00
_cell.angle_beta   90.00
_cell.angle_gamma   90.00
#
_symmetry.space_group_name_H-M   'P 1'
#
loop_
_entity.id
_entity.type
_entity.pdbx_description
1 polymer ?
#
loop_
_entity_poly.entity_id
_entity_poly.type
_entity_poly.pdbx_seq_one_letter_code
_entity_poly.pdbx_strand_id
1 'polypeptide(L)'
;MSFGLHPIHTTAQDALDLALAFFTRRATAGAPRKDRRRLALCTFALALAVISLAGAPLYTQAAVDAPLTPLYAIQGSGEASPLQGTRVTARGLVSGVTVDGFFMQDPAGDGDPITSDALFVYTWARPEVTPGQCVQVVDGLVTEFYAKTELTRAAAILPATGCGGALTPVELPAARLGVSPTLALEPWEGMLVRLPRLAGAVHGPTRHYAEGERELALLPAAWERVLRPGHLWHDQPEAAALLTYVNNRLGADLPEASFGQVVTGPPGLLAVVDYAFGKVQVLPLPGQPLTVTGQVAPPLPVAPAAADEYTLCSYNLNGLGRGQAQLPDAAAYAAALAQRGQTLAQMLQGCTIIALQETGTPGDAAALAAHLADVHGLDYAATALWGPASADSDFPLTNSLLTRRGRVQVVAATLAQGCSAQDYGVQDPGVCAAGLYPLFARPPLVAQLQVSGDWPGGTAALWVIGNHWKSKAGDEAVNAVRRLAQAKHVAGLVQTLAQADPAAQVVVAGDLNDYFDSPPVRALMQSVKPPLLHALAYLPALDRYTYIYNGAAQVLDHLLLSANLGPQVAAVQVLHLNADFATGRGPVRGSDHDPILLRIRPGGAASAGGNLGFAQIAVEAISAGGVRVAASVSDAAGEYRLWGLPVDTLTLRFHAPPGVQVTPATLTWQAAPGYQPAPSPQVYHRTARAAAALALVTPNLAVQSLAPAQPAQP
;
A
#
# COMPACT_ATOMS: atom_id res chain seq x y z
N MET A 1 -17.59 -37.55 6.78
CA MET A 1 -17.92 -38.04 8.14
C MET A 1 -16.93 -39.13 8.53
N SER A 2 -15.96 -38.78 9.37
CA SER A 2 -15.31 -39.66 10.36
C SER A 2 -14.55 -38.72 11.29
N PHE A 3 -15.00 -38.61 12.53
CA PHE A 3 -14.43 -37.74 13.55
C PHE A 3 -13.25 -38.46 14.22
N GLY A 4 -12.04 -37.92 14.09
CA GLY A 4 -10.89 -38.29 14.91
C GLY A 4 -10.75 -37.30 16.06
N LEU A 5 -11.00 -37.76 17.28
CA LEU A 5 -10.73 -37.03 18.53
C LEU A 5 -9.22 -36.90 18.72
N HIS A 6 -8.69 -35.67 18.80
CA HIS A 6 -7.36 -35.40 19.34
C HIS A 6 -7.46 -35.14 20.86
N PRO A 7 -6.46 -35.56 21.67
CA PRO A 7 -6.46 -35.31 23.10
C PRO A 7 -6.20 -33.83 23.38
N ILE A 8 -7.08 -33.19 24.14
CA ILE A 8 -6.85 -31.87 24.73
C ILE A 8 -5.89 -32.09 25.91
N HIS A 9 -4.62 -31.72 25.75
CA HIS A 9 -3.71 -31.57 26.89
C HIS A 9 -3.93 -30.19 27.50
N THR A 10 -4.74 -30.14 28.57
CA THR A 10 -4.94 -28.94 29.38
C THR A 10 -3.67 -28.61 30.16
N THR A 11 -3.26 -27.34 30.14
CA THR A 11 -2.15 -26.86 30.98
C THR A 11 -2.60 -26.75 32.45
N ALA A 12 -1.65 -26.63 33.38
CA ALA A 12 -1.95 -26.40 34.80
C ALA A 12 -2.72 -25.07 35.02
N GLN A 13 -2.57 -24.10 34.13
CA GLN A 13 -3.30 -22.83 34.12
C GLN A 13 -4.78 -23.04 33.73
N ASP A 14 -5.05 -23.86 32.71
CA ASP A 14 -6.41 -24.17 32.26
C ASP A 14 -7.21 -24.93 33.34
N ALA A 15 -6.54 -25.80 34.09
CA ALA A 15 -7.13 -26.51 35.23
C ALA A 15 -7.43 -25.55 36.41
N LEU A 16 -6.63 -24.50 36.58
CA LEU A 16 -6.80 -23.47 37.61
C LEU A 16 -7.98 -22.54 37.28
N ASP A 17 -8.12 -22.13 36.02
CA ASP A 17 -9.23 -21.30 35.54
C ASP A 17 -10.56 -22.07 35.54
N LEU A 18 -10.55 -23.36 35.17
CA LEU A 18 -11.73 -24.22 35.33
C LEU A 18 -12.10 -24.41 36.80
N ALA A 19 -11.12 -24.60 37.70
CA ALA A 19 -11.37 -24.74 39.13
C ALA A 19 -11.92 -23.45 39.74
N LEU A 20 -11.38 -22.28 39.38
CA LEU A 20 -11.90 -20.98 39.83
C LEU A 20 -13.34 -20.75 39.34
N ALA A 21 -13.64 -21.08 38.08
CA ALA A 21 -14.98 -20.97 37.50
C ALA A 21 -15.99 -21.97 38.11
N PHE A 22 -15.53 -23.17 38.47
CA PHE A 22 -16.37 -24.21 39.08
C PHE A 22 -16.70 -23.91 40.55
N PHE A 23 -15.73 -23.37 41.33
CA PHE A 23 -15.95 -23.00 42.72
C PHE A 23 -16.73 -21.68 42.90
N THR A 24 -16.53 -20.70 42.02
CA THR A 24 -17.34 -19.46 42.03
C THR A 24 -18.80 -19.69 41.64
N ARG A 25 -19.09 -20.66 40.75
CA ARG A 25 -20.48 -21.03 40.38
C ARG A 25 -21.22 -21.85 41.45
N ARG A 26 -20.54 -22.64 42.28
CA ARG A 26 -21.20 -23.42 43.35
C ARG A 26 -21.38 -22.68 44.68
N ALA A 27 -20.60 -21.62 44.94
CA ALA A 27 -20.70 -20.85 46.19
C ALA A 27 -21.93 -19.89 46.25
N THR A 28 -22.70 -19.75 45.17
CA THR A 28 -23.81 -18.78 45.09
C THR A 28 -25.20 -19.39 45.31
N ALA A 29 -25.33 -20.71 45.50
CA ALA A 29 -26.61 -21.36 45.80
C ALA A 29 -26.73 -21.71 47.31
N GLY A 30 -27.50 -20.90 48.07
CA GLY A 30 -28.25 -21.43 49.22
C GLY A 30 -27.80 -21.17 50.67
N ALA A 31 -26.76 -20.40 50.99
CA ALA A 31 -26.33 -20.18 52.39
C ALA A 31 -26.43 -18.70 52.89
N PRO A 32 -26.77 -18.45 54.19
CA PRO A 32 -26.99 -17.11 54.76
C PRO A 32 -25.73 -16.24 54.91
N ARG A 33 -25.94 -14.91 54.90
CA ARG A 33 -24.97 -13.84 54.60
C ARG A 33 -23.76 -13.70 55.56
N LYS A 34 -23.81 -14.27 56.77
CA LYS A 34 -22.75 -14.10 57.81
C LYS A 34 -21.58 -15.10 57.67
N ASP A 35 -21.81 -16.26 57.04
CA ASP A 35 -20.76 -17.28 56.82
C ASP A 35 -19.96 -17.09 55.53
N ARG A 36 -20.46 -16.26 54.59
CA ARG A 36 -19.80 -15.98 53.30
C ARG A 36 -18.45 -15.27 53.43
N ARG A 37 -18.25 -14.44 54.46
CA ARG A 37 -16.97 -13.74 54.69
C ARG A 37 -15.91 -14.62 55.35
N ARG A 38 -16.30 -15.59 56.19
CA ARG A 38 -15.36 -16.55 56.82
C ARG A 38 -14.96 -17.66 55.86
N LEU A 39 -15.87 -18.13 55.01
CA LEU A 39 -15.58 -19.15 53.99
C LEU A 39 -14.73 -18.59 52.83
N ALA A 40 -14.95 -17.33 52.43
CA ALA A 40 -14.12 -16.64 51.43
C ALA A 40 -12.70 -16.32 51.95
N LEU A 41 -12.54 -15.94 53.23
CA LEU A 41 -11.21 -15.73 53.81
C LEU A 41 -10.41 -17.04 53.95
N CYS A 42 -11.05 -18.15 54.32
CA CYS A 42 -10.37 -19.44 54.40
C CYS A 42 -10.02 -20.03 53.02
N THR A 43 -10.85 -19.82 51.99
CA THR A 43 -10.53 -20.26 50.62
C THR A 43 -9.47 -19.38 49.95
N PHE A 44 -9.42 -18.07 50.25
CA PHE A 44 -8.37 -17.18 49.78
C PHE A 44 -7.02 -17.45 50.47
N ALA A 45 -7.02 -17.75 51.78
CA ALA A 45 -5.81 -18.15 52.51
C ALA A 45 -5.30 -19.54 52.10
N LEU A 46 -6.18 -20.49 51.78
CA LEU A 46 -5.78 -21.81 51.25
C LEU A 46 -5.29 -21.71 49.80
N ALA A 47 -5.88 -20.84 48.98
CA ALA A 47 -5.39 -20.54 47.63
C ALA A 47 -4.01 -19.84 47.67
N LEU A 48 -3.78 -18.88 48.57
CA LEU A 48 -2.45 -18.28 48.74
C LEU A 48 -1.41 -19.26 49.31
N ALA A 49 -1.81 -20.17 50.20
CA ALA A 49 -0.91 -21.21 50.71
C ALA A 49 -0.57 -22.27 49.64
N VAL A 50 -1.51 -22.60 48.74
CA VAL A 50 -1.26 -23.47 47.58
C VAL A 50 -0.44 -22.74 46.50
N ILE A 51 -0.61 -21.43 46.32
CA ILE A 51 0.21 -20.62 45.40
C ILE A 51 1.64 -20.42 45.96
N SER A 52 1.83 -20.44 47.29
CA SER A 52 3.15 -20.38 47.93
C SER A 52 3.87 -21.74 48.02
N LEU A 53 3.17 -22.85 47.73
CA LEU A 53 3.71 -24.22 47.66
C LEU A 53 3.61 -24.86 46.26
N ALA A 54 3.03 -24.16 45.28
CA ALA A 54 3.17 -24.49 43.87
C ALA A 54 4.57 -24.03 43.46
N GLY A 55 5.50 -24.98 43.43
CA GLY A 55 6.88 -24.75 43.03
C GLY A 55 6.96 -23.99 41.71
N ALA A 56 8.07 -23.26 41.55
CA ALA A 56 8.55 -22.76 40.26
C ALA A 56 8.25 -23.79 39.15
N PRO A 57 7.91 -23.36 37.92
CA PRO A 57 7.57 -24.27 36.83
C PRO A 57 8.56 -25.42 36.82
N LEU A 58 8.06 -26.64 37.10
CA LEU A 58 8.88 -27.84 37.19
C LEU A 58 9.27 -28.26 35.77
N TYR A 59 10.20 -27.55 35.16
CA TYR A 59 11.02 -28.14 34.13
C TYR A 59 11.98 -29.12 34.81
N THR A 60 12.15 -30.30 34.24
CA THR A 60 13.06 -31.28 34.82
C THR A 60 14.49 -30.80 34.62
N GLN A 61 15.37 -31.04 35.59
CA GLN A 61 16.82 -30.82 35.41
C GLN A 61 17.32 -31.53 34.14
N ALA A 62 16.73 -32.69 33.81
CA ALA A 62 16.99 -33.42 32.57
C ALA A 62 16.63 -32.64 31.28
N ALA A 63 15.63 -31.75 31.29
CA ALA A 63 15.30 -30.90 30.14
C ALA A 63 16.31 -29.75 29.96
N VAL A 64 16.88 -29.24 31.05
CA VAL A 64 17.98 -28.26 31.03
C VAL A 64 19.27 -28.91 30.55
N ASP A 65 19.54 -30.14 30.99
CA ASP A 65 20.73 -30.90 30.62
C ASP A 65 20.58 -31.65 29.27
N ALA A 66 19.47 -31.43 28.55
CA ALA A 66 19.23 -32.02 27.24
C ALA A 66 20.32 -31.57 26.24
N PRO A 67 20.70 -32.43 25.27
CA PRO A 67 21.65 -32.06 24.23
C PRO A 67 21.21 -30.78 23.52
N LEU A 68 22.13 -29.81 23.45
CA LEU A 68 21.87 -28.55 22.75
C LEU A 68 21.79 -28.80 21.25
N THR A 69 20.72 -28.32 20.63
CA THR A 69 20.62 -28.21 19.17
C THR A 69 21.26 -26.89 18.75
N PRO A 70 22.29 -26.90 17.88
CA PRO A 70 22.90 -25.67 17.39
C PRO A 70 21.93 -24.84 16.56
N LEU A 71 22.06 -23.51 16.60
CA LEU A 71 21.13 -22.60 15.92
C LEU A 71 21.13 -22.80 14.39
N TYR A 72 22.31 -22.97 13.79
CA TYR A 72 22.47 -23.28 12.36
C TYR A 72 21.80 -24.60 11.94
N ALA A 73 21.66 -25.56 12.84
CA ALA A 73 20.94 -26.80 12.56
C ALA A 73 19.41 -26.64 12.66
N ILE A 74 18.94 -25.66 13.45
CA ILE A 74 17.53 -25.28 13.52
C ILE A 74 17.15 -24.50 12.26
N GLN A 75 17.95 -23.51 11.87
CA GLN A 75 17.74 -22.75 10.63
C GLN A 75 17.85 -23.65 9.40
N GLY A 76 18.98 -24.36 9.25
CA GLY A 76 19.28 -25.10 8.03
C GLY A 76 19.68 -24.19 6.87
N SER A 77 19.77 -24.77 5.66
CA SER A 77 20.25 -24.09 4.45
C SER A 77 19.18 -23.86 3.37
N GLY A 78 17.92 -24.15 3.69
CA GLY A 78 16.77 -23.93 2.82
C GLY A 78 15.85 -22.84 3.38
N GLU A 79 14.79 -22.50 2.64
CA GLU A 79 13.77 -21.49 3.02
C GLU A 79 12.86 -21.91 4.19
N ALA A 80 13.12 -23.06 4.82
CA ALA A 80 12.35 -23.57 5.94
C ALA A 80 13.21 -24.49 6.79
N SER A 81 12.96 -24.46 8.09
CA SER A 81 13.69 -25.28 9.04
C SER A 81 13.56 -26.79 8.75
N PRO A 82 14.66 -27.56 8.73
CA PRO A 82 14.60 -29.02 8.67
C PRO A 82 14.03 -29.64 9.96
N LEU A 83 13.87 -28.85 11.01
CA LEU A 83 13.39 -29.24 12.33
C LEU A 83 11.98 -28.71 12.62
N GLN A 84 11.25 -28.19 11.63
CA GLN A 84 9.90 -27.69 11.80
C GLN A 84 8.99 -28.72 12.52
N GLY A 85 8.28 -28.26 13.55
CA GLY A 85 7.37 -29.09 14.35
C GLY A 85 8.06 -29.94 15.43
N THR A 86 9.40 -29.90 15.52
CA THR A 86 10.16 -30.57 16.58
C THR A 86 10.40 -29.64 17.78
N ARG A 87 10.67 -30.24 18.95
CA ARG A 87 11.05 -29.51 20.16
C ARG A 87 12.55 -29.65 20.39
N VAL A 88 13.21 -28.53 20.69
CA VAL A 88 14.66 -28.43 20.82
C VAL A 88 15.04 -27.59 22.05
N THR A 89 16.23 -27.85 22.58
CA THR A 89 16.88 -26.98 23.58
C THR A 89 18.05 -26.30 22.90
N ALA A 90 18.09 -24.97 22.92
CA ALA A 90 19.10 -24.18 22.20
C ALA A 90 19.72 -23.11 23.10
N ARG A 91 20.95 -22.70 22.78
CA ARG A 91 21.72 -21.71 23.56
C ARG A 91 22.40 -20.71 22.64
N GLY A 92 22.50 -19.45 23.07
CA GLY A 92 23.08 -18.36 22.27
C GLY A 92 23.10 -17.02 23.03
N LEU A 93 23.81 -16.05 22.47
CA LEU A 93 23.83 -14.68 22.97
C LEU A 93 22.68 -13.87 22.38
N VAL A 94 21.96 -13.13 23.23
CA VAL A 94 20.90 -12.23 22.79
C VAL A 94 21.50 -11.10 21.94
N SER A 95 21.05 -10.95 20.70
CA SER A 95 21.51 -9.90 19.76
C SER A 95 20.54 -8.70 19.70
N GLY A 96 19.27 -8.90 20.04
CA GLY A 96 18.26 -7.84 20.06
C GLY A 96 16.98 -8.30 20.76
N VAL A 97 16.21 -7.35 21.31
CA VAL A 97 14.96 -7.64 22.06
C VAL A 97 13.83 -6.81 21.45
N THR A 98 12.72 -7.47 21.10
CA THR A 98 11.51 -6.85 20.54
C THR A 98 10.40 -6.76 21.60
N VAL A 99 9.24 -6.24 21.23
CA VAL A 99 8.06 -6.15 22.12
C VAL A 99 7.43 -7.51 22.46
N ASP A 100 7.80 -8.56 21.73
CA ASP A 100 7.14 -9.87 21.75
C ASP A 100 8.12 -11.06 21.71
N GLY A 101 9.43 -10.78 21.74
CA GLY A 101 10.48 -11.79 21.63
C GLY A 101 11.88 -11.22 21.68
N PHE A 102 12.85 -12.02 21.26
CA PHE A 102 14.25 -11.62 21.14
C PHE A 102 14.98 -12.45 20.10
N PHE A 103 16.04 -11.90 19.53
CA PHE A 103 16.99 -12.60 18.67
C PHE A 103 18.14 -13.13 19.50
N MET A 104 18.60 -14.34 19.19
CA MET A 104 19.80 -14.93 19.77
C MET A 104 20.69 -15.50 18.66
N GLN A 105 22.00 -15.47 18.88
CA GLN A 105 22.99 -15.93 17.91
C GLN A 105 24.09 -16.76 18.59
N ASP A 106 24.58 -17.78 17.90
CA ASP A 106 25.76 -18.54 18.28
C ASP A 106 27.02 -17.75 17.87
N PRO A 107 27.86 -17.28 18.82
CA PRO A 107 29.09 -16.56 18.50
C PRO A 107 30.15 -17.41 17.80
N ALA A 108 30.12 -18.73 17.95
CA ALA A 108 31.06 -19.62 17.28
C ALA A 108 30.60 -19.95 15.85
N GLY A 109 29.30 -20.20 15.71
CA GLY A 109 28.67 -20.62 14.46
C GLY A 109 29.23 -21.92 13.88
N ASP A 110 28.81 -22.26 12.66
CA ASP A 110 29.39 -23.36 11.87
C ASP A 110 30.38 -22.90 10.78
N GLY A 111 30.38 -21.60 10.48
CA GLY A 111 31.21 -21.00 9.42
C GLY A 111 30.74 -21.31 8.00
N ASP A 112 29.54 -21.85 7.83
CA ASP A 112 28.94 -22.12 6.54
C ASP A 112 28.15 -20.90 6.05
N PRO A 113 28.52 -20.28 4.90
CA PRO A 113 27.84 -19.07 4.40
C PRO A 113 26.41 -19.29 3.91
N ILE A 114 25.89 -20.52 3.92
CA ILE A 114 24.51 -20.81 3.50
C ILE A 114 23.56 -21.17 4.66
N THR A 115 24.03 -21.11 5.91
CA THR A 115 23.20 -21.32 7.12
C THR A 115 23.26 -20.05 8.00
N SER A 116 22.19 -19.80 8.76
CA SER A 116 22.19 -18.74 9.76
C SER A 116 22.55 -19.29 11.15
N ASP A 117 23.50 -18.63 11.82
CA ASP A 117 23.87 -18.94 13.21
C ASP A 117 22.93 -18.30 14.24
N ALA A 118 21.80 -17.73 13.81
CA ALA A 118 20.90 -16.97 14.64
C ALA A 118 19.44 -17.39 14.48
N LEU A 119 18.64 -17.03 15.49
CA LEU A 119 17.25 -17.44 15.58
C LEU A 119 16.43 -16.43 16.38
N PHE A 120 15.16 -16.28 16.02
CA PHE A 120 14.21 -15.53 16.83
C PHE A 120 13.49 -16.45 17.82
N VAL A 121 13.29 -15.94 19.03
CA VAL A 121 12.56 -16.61 20.09
C VAL A 121 11.33 -15.78 20.42
N TYR A 122 10.17 -16.33 20.13
CA TYR A 122 8.89 -15.69 20.34
C TYR A 122 8.35 -15.98 21.74
N THR A 123 8.00 -14.92 22.47
CA THR A 123 7.58 -14.99 23.88
C THR A 123 6.21 -14.36 24.14
N TRP A 124 5.47 -13.95 23.10
CA TRP A 124 4.15 -13.30 23.16
C TRP A 124 4.16 -11.88 23.79
N ALA A 125 5.12 -11.59 24.67
CA ALA A 125 5.35 -10.30 25.29
C ALA A 125 6.86 -10.08 25.49
N ARG A 126 7.25 -8.84 25.77
CA ARG A 126 8.65 -8.43 25.89
C ARG A 126 9.34 -9.20 27.02
N PRO A 127 10.39 -9.99 26.75
CA PRO A 127 11.11 -10.76 27.75
C PRO A 127 12.09 -9.89 28.55
N GLU A 128 12.45 -10.33 29.76
CA GLU A 128 13.40 -9.64 30.67
C GLU A 128 14.89 -9.91 30.32
N VAL A 129 15.18 -10.36 29.10
CA VAL A 129 16.56 -10.59 28.65
C VAL A 129 17.18 -9.30 28.12
N THR A 130 18.52 -9.25 28.09
CA THR A 130 19.27 -8.08 27.63
C THR A 130 20.25 -8.44 26.52
N PRO A 131 20.50 -7.54 25.53
CA PRO A 131 21.54 -7.77 24.52
C PRO A 131 22.90 -8.11 25.16
N GLY A 132 23.58 -9.13 24.63
CA GLY A 132 24.82 -9.67 25.16
C GLY A 132 24.65 -10.73 26.26
N GLN A 133 23.43 -10.97 26.75
CA GLN A 133 23.14 -12.03 27.72
C GLN A 133 23.20 -13.41 27.05
N CYS A 134 23.89 -14.36 27.69
CA CYS A 134 23.84 -15.77 27.30
C CYS A 134 22.58 -16.42 27.89
N VAL A 135 21.77 -17.00 27.01
CA VAL A 135 20.49 -17.64 27.39
C VAL A 135 20.38 -19.04 26.81
N GLN A 136 19.69 -19.90 27.52
CA GLN A 136 19.27 -21.21 27.06
C GLN A 136 17.74 -21.27 27.00
N VAL A 137 17.22 -21.54 25.81
CA VAL A 137 15.79 -21.77 25.56
C VAL A 137 15.54 -23.26 25.70
N VAL A 138 14.78 -23.64 26.72
CA VAL A 138 14.52 -25.04 27.07
C VAL A 138 13.23 -25.49 26.43
N ASP A 139 13.29 -26.60 25.68
CA ASP A 139 12.12 -27.27 25.09
C ASP A 139 11.23 -26.31 24.26
N GLY A 140 11.84 -25.56 23.34
CA GLY A 140 11.17 -24.68 22.39
C GLY A 140 10.67 -25.45 21.17
N LEU A 141 9.48 -25.11 20.68
CA LEU A 141 8.92 -25.66 19.44
C LEU A 141 9.43 -24.86 18.25
N VAL A 142 10.04 -25.53 17.28
CA VAL A 142 10.45 -24.92 16.01
C VAL A 142 9.22 -24.73 15.12
N THR A 143 8.96 -23.50 14.71
CA THR A 143 7.83 -23.13 13.85
C THR A 143 8.26 -22.24 12.70
N GLU A 144 7.48 -22.29 11.62
CA GLU A 144 7.54 -21.35 10.51
C GLU A 144 6.37 -20.38 10.65
N PHE A 145 6.65 -19.12 10.93
CA PHE A 145 5.62 -18.08 11.04
C PHE A 145 5.82 -17.04 9.96
N TYR A 146 4.92 -17.01 8.96
CA TYR A 146 5.10 -16.23 7.73
C TYR A 146 6.47 -16.45 7.07
N ALA A 147 6.91 -17.71 6.96
CA ALA A 147 8.21 -18.10 6.38
C ALA A 147 9.46 -17.58 7.14
N LYS A 148 9.30 -17.26 8.42
CA LYS A 148 10.40 -17.04 9.37
C LYS A 148 10.56 -18.26 10.26
N THR A 149 11.77 -18.75 10.44
CA THR A 149 12.07 -19.79 11.43
C THR A 149 12.16 -19.17 12.84
N GLU A 150 11.39 -19.71 13.79
CA GLU A 150 11.40 -19.24 15.18
C GLU A 150 11.21 -20.36 16.21
N LEU A 151 11.66 -20.12 17.45
CA LEU A 151 11.26 -20.92 18.61
C LEU A 151 10.05 -20.29 19.29
N THR A 152 9.01 -21.09 19.48
CA THR A 152 7.81 -20.71 20.22
C THR A 152 7.59 -21.67 21.39
N ARG A 153 6.70 -21.30 22.33
CA ARG A 153 6.21 -22.21 23.39
C ARG A 153 7.33 -22.91 24.18
N ALA A 154 8.43 -22.18 24.41
CA ALA A 154 9.53 -22.66 25.24
C ALA A 154 9.04 -22.93 26.67
N ALA A 155 9.53 -24.01 27.28
CA ALA A 155 9.20 -24.34 28.66
C ALA A 155 9.85 -23.35 29.65
N ALA A 156 11.07 -22.88 29.33
CA ALA A 156 11.78 -21.86 30.09
C ALA A 156 12.82 -21.14 29.22
N ILE A 157 13.14 -19.90 29.61
CA ILE A 157 14.30 -19.14 29.11
C ILE A 157 15.17 -18.85 30.32
N LEU A 158 16.35 -19.47 30.37
CA LEU A 158 17.22 -19.44 31.53
C LEU A 158 18.52 -18.69 31.22
N PRO A 159 19.07 -17.90 32.16
CA PRO A 159 20.45 -17.44 32.07
C PRO A 159 21.39 -18.64 31.94
N ALA A 160 22.34 -18.56 31.02
CA ALA A 160 23.30 -19.63 30.77
C ALA A 160 24.73 -19.09 30.76
N THR A 161 25.70 -20.01 30.77
CA THR A 161 27.11 -19.73 30.52
C THR A 161 27.60 -20.56 29.34
N GLY A 162 28.73 -20.17 28.75
CA GLY A 162 29.36 -20.95 27.68
C GLY A 162 28.77 -20.73 26.29
N CYS A 163 28.11 -19.59 26.05
CA CYS A 163 27.80 -19.14 24.68
C CYS A 163 29.05 -18.71 23.91
N GLY A 164 30.22 -18.54 24.55
CA GLY A 164 31.43 -18.04 23.89
C GLY A 164 31.67 -16.54 24.11
N GLY A 165 32.50 -15.94 23.24
CA GLY A 165 32.87 -14.52 23.28
C GLY A 165 31.79 -13.59 22.73
N ALA A 166 32.12 -12.30 22.54
CA ALA A 166 31.19 -11.32 21.98
C ALA A 166 30.80 -11.65 20.52
N LEU A 167 29.56 -11.31 20.14
CA LEU A 167 29.12 -11.41 18.75
C LEU A 167 29.98 -10.51 17.86
N THR A 168 30.48 -11.09 16.76
CA THR A 168 31.19 -10.34 15.72
C THR A 168 30.23 -10.11 14.56
N PRO A 169 29.81 -8.86 14.28
CA PRO A 169 28.89 -8.59 13.17
C PRO A 169 29.49 -8.99 11.84
N VAL A 170 28.72 -9.69 11.01
CA VAL A 170 29.14 -10.07 9.64
C VAL A 170 28.73 -8.97 8.66
N GLU A 171 29.54 -8.73 7.62
CA GLU A 171 29.19 -7.74 6.61
C GLU A 171 28.04 -8.24 5.73
N LEU A 172 26.95 -7.47 5.69
CA LEU A 172 25.82 -7.78 4.82
C LEU A 172 26.22 -7.54 3.35
N PRO A 173 26.05 -8.53 2.44
CA PRO A 173 26.38 -8.35 1.05
C PRO A 173 25.48 -7.29 0.40
N ALA A 174 26.03 -6.56 -0.57
CA ALA A 174 25.25 -5.61 -1.37
C ALA A 174 24.20 -6.34 -2.23
N ALA A 175 23.02 -5.73 -2.38
CA ALA A 175 21.96 -6.23 -3.25
C ALA A 175 22.45 -6.40 -4.71
N ARG A 176 22.08 -7.51 -5.34
CA ARG A 176 22.45 -7.87 -6.73
C ARG A 176 21.20 -7.96 -7.60
N LEU A 177 21.27 -7.42 -8.83
CA LEU A 177 20.18 -7.53 -9.80
C LEU A 177 19.90 -9.00 -10.14
N GLY A 178 18.62 -9.36 -10.18
CA GLY A 178 18.17 -10.72 -10.53
C GLY A 178 18.30 -11.74 -9.39
N VAL A 179 18.70 -11.32 -8.18
CA VAL A 179 18.71 -12.18 -6.99
C VAL A 179 17.68 -11.65 -5.99
N SER A 180 16.72 -12.48 -5.60
CA SER A 180 15.72 -12.11 -4.58
C SER A 180 16.42 -11.88 -3.23
N PRO A 181 16.12 -10.79 -2.49
CA PRO A 181 16.62 -10.55 -1.14
C PRO A 181 16.24 -11.66 -0.20
N THR A 182 15.06 -12.27 -0.36
CA THR A 182 14.67 -13.43 0.44
C THR A 182 15.71 -14.53 0.32
N LEU A 183 16.00 -14.99 -0.90
CA LEU A 183 17.01 -16.02 -1.13
C LEU A 183 18.44 -15.58 -0.79
N ALA A 184 18.77 -14.31 -1.05
CA ALA A 184 20.11 -13.79 -0.82
C ALA A 184 20.41 -13.57 0.68
N LEU A 185 19.36 -13.27 1.45
CA LEU A 185 19.47 -12.86 2.85
C LEU A 185 19.01 -13.95 3.82
N GLU A 186 18.43 -15.05 3.32
CA GLU A 186 18.09 -16.24 4.12
C GLU A 186 19.25 -16.71 5.01
N PRO A 187 20.50 -16.84 4.54
CA PRO A 187 21.61 -17.26 5.40
C PRO A 187 21.94 -16.29 6.53
N TRP A 188 21.33 -15.10 6.51
CA TRP A 188 21.55 -14.05 7.50
C TRP A 188 20.33 -13.86 8.42
N GLU A 189 19.24 -14.63 8.27
CA GLU A 189 18.03 -14.45 9.07
C GLU A 189 18.33 -14.51 10.57
N GLY A 190 17.99 -13.44 11.31
CA GLY A 190 18.23 -13.29 12.74
C GLY A 190 19.65 -12.87 13.12
N MET A 191 20.60 -12.85 12.19
CA MET A 191 22.01 -12.56 12.48
C MET A 191 22.25 -11.07 12.73
N LEU A 192 23.18 -10.79 13.65
CA LEU A 192 23.77 -9.47 13.82
C LEU A 192 24.72 -9.18 12.65
N VAL A 193 24.39 -8.14 11.88
CA VAL A 193 25.12 -7.73 10.69
C VAL A 193 25.64 -6.31 10.80
N ARG A 194 26.65 -6.02 9.98
CA ARG A 194 27.19 -4.69 9.73
C ARG A 194 26.90 -4.31 8.30
N LEU A 195 26.26 -3.15 8.10
CA LEU A 195 26.07 -2.56 6.78
C LEU A 195 27.23 -1.59 6.52
N PRO A 196 28.14 -1.86 5.55
CA PRO A 196 29.25 -0.95 5.25
C PRO A 196 28.76 0.46 4.90
N ARG A 197 27.63 0.54 4.20
CA ARG A 197 26.92 1.78 3.89
C ARG A 197 25.44 1.52 3.67
N LEU A 198 24.58 2.15 4.48
CA LEU A 198 23.15 2.27 4.18
C LEU A 198 22.90 3.62 3.50
N ALA A 199 22.51 3.60 2.22
CA ALA A 199 22.11 4.79 1.48
C ALA A 199 21.16 4.42 0.34
N GLY A 200 19.98 5.04 0.27
CA GLY A 200 19.04 4.81 -0.81
C GLY A 200 17.87 5.79 -0.85
N ALA A 201 17.30 5.95 -2.04
CA ALA A 201 16.06 6.69 -2.27
C ALA A 201 14.86 5.95 -1.67
N VAL A 202 13.96 6.72 -1.07
CA VAL A 202 12.71 6.22 -0.50
C VAL A 202 11.74 5.89 -1.64
N HIS A 203 11.32 4.63 -1.68
CA HIS A 203 10.27 4.13 -2.58
C HIS A 203 9.01 3.74 -1.80
N GLY A 204 9.18 3.25 -0.58
CA GLY A 204 8.09 3.11 0.40
C GLY A 204 8.27 4.17 1.48
N PRO A 205 7.47 5.26 1.48
CA PRO A 205 7.50 6.26 2.53
C PRO A 205 7.30 5.67 3.91
N THR A 206 7.78 6.36 4.95
CA THR A 206 7.69 5.86 6.33
C THR A 206 6.23 5.56 6.71
N ARG A 207 5.95 4.30 6.99
CA ARG A 207 4.67 3.80 7.48
C ARG A 207 4.73 3.63 8.98
N HIS A 208 3.57 3.78 9.60
CA HIS A 208 3.38 3.52 11.02
C HIS A 208 2.43 2.35 11.14
N TYR A 209 2.78 1.40 11.99
CA TYR A 209 1.95 0.27 12.36
C TYR A 209 1.48 0.45 13.81
N ALA A 210 0.70 -0.50 14.29
CA ALA A 210 0.31 -0.54 15.69
C ALA A 210 1.56 -0.58 16.60
N GLU A 211 1.41 -0.13 17.85
CA GLU A 211 2.47 -0.20 18.87
C GLU A 211 3.72 0.68 18.61
N GLY A 212 3.68 1.55 17.59
CA GLY A 212 4.76 2.51 17.29
C GLY A 212 5.85 1.97 16.36
N GLU A 213 5.62 0.79 15.78
CA GLU A 213 6.47 0.25 14.72
C GLU A 213 6.43 1.14 13.48
N ARG A 214 7.58 1.32 12.85
CA ARG A 214 7.79 2.10 11.63
C ARG A 214 8.62 1.33 10.65
N GLU A 215 8.25 1.45 9.38
CA GLU A 215 8.96 0.82 8.26
C GLU A 215 9.11 1.81 7.11
N LEU A 216 10.23 1.71 6.40
CA LEU A 216 10.46 2.38 5.13
C LEU A 216 11.14 1.43 4.14
N ALA A 217 10.89 1.60 2.84
CA ALA A 217 11.51 0.82 1.78
C ALA A 217 12.45 1.69 0.94
N LEU A 218 13.71 1.29 0.87
CA LEU A 218 14.77 2.02 0.16
C LEU A 218 15.20 1.28 -1.09
N LEU A 219 15.32 2.01 -2.20
CA LEU A 219 16.09 1.56 -3.34
C LEU A 219 17.56 1.96 -3.12
N PRO A 220 18.51 1.02 -3.03
CA PRO A 220 19.91 1.36 -2.82
C PRO A 220 20.46 2.26 -3.94
N ALA A 221 21.27 3.25 -3.58
CA ALA A 221 21.79 4.27 -4.51
C ALA A 221 22.55 3.70 -5.73
N ALA A 222 23.07 2.46 -5.63
CA ALA A 222 23.71 1.76 -6.73
C ALA A 222 22.75 1.48 -7.91
N TRP A 223 21.45 1.35 -7.63
CA TRP A 223 20.44 0.95 -8.60
C TRP A 223 19.62 2.12 -9.14
N GLU A 224 19.61 3.27 -8.47
CA GLU A 224 18.87 4.48 -8.89
C GLU A 224 19.22 4.94 -10.31
N ARG A 225 20.48 4.75 -10.75
CA ARG A 225 20.93 5.15 -12.10
C ARG A 225 20.61 4.13 -13.18
N VAL A 226 20.38 2.88 -12.78
CA VAL A 226 20.14 1.75 -13.70
C VAL A 226 18.64 1.63 -13.97
N LEU A 227 17.83 1.85 -12.93
CA LEU A 227 16.39 1.86 -13.05
C LEU A 227 15.92 3.19 -13.65
N ARG A 228 14.79 3.14 -14.36
CA ARG A 228 14.18 4.36 -14.90
C ARG A 228 13.80 5.27 -13.73
N PRO A 229 14.00 6.60 -13.84
CA PRO A 229 13.54 7.52 -12.81
C PRO A 229 12.02 7.40 -12.63
N GLY A 230 11.56 7.49 -11.37
CA GLY A 230 10.16 7.35 -10.98
C GLY A 230 9.94 6.18 -10.03
N HIS A 231 8.70 5.77 -9.86
CA HIS A 231 8.35 4.65 -8.96
C HIS A 231 8.69 3.29 -9.56
N LEU A 232 8.97 2.35 -8.66
CA LEU A 232 8.91 0.93 -8.97
C LEU A 232 7.44 0.52 -9.06
N TRP A 233 7.09 -0.32 -10.03
CA TRP A 233 5.72 -0.76 -10.21
C TRP A 233 5.52 -2.19 -9.71
N HIS A 234 4.30 -2.51 -9.26
CA HIS A 234 3.97 -3.85 -8.75
C HIS A 234 4.19 -4.99 -9.76
N ASP A 235 4.18 -4.69 -11.06
CA ASP A 235 4.43 -5.63 -12.15
C ASP A 235 5.93 -5.78 -12.48
N GLN A 236 6.81 -5.18 -11.66
CA GLN A 236 8.27 -5.27 -11.75
C GLN A 236 8.85 -6.01 -10.54
N PRO A 237 8.53 -7.31 -10.34
CA PRO A 237 8.96 -8.04 -9.15
C PRO A 237 10.48 -8.11 -9.01
N GLU A 238 11.23 -8.18 -10.12
CA GLU A 238 12.69 -8.17 -10.11
C GLU A 238 13.28 -6.85 -9.60
N ALA A 239 12.61 -5.72 -9.86
CA ALA A 239 13.03 -4.41 -9.39
C ALA A 239 12.58 -4.16 -7.95
N ALA A 240 11.37 -4.59 -7.58
CA ALA A 240 10.89 -4.56 -6.21
C ALA A 240 11.76 -5.43 -5.27
N ALA A 241 12.34 -6.51 -5.79
CA ALA A 241 13.34 -7.31 -5.12
C ALA A 241 14.67 -6.56 -4.89
N LEU A 242 14.86 -5.32 -5.34
CA LEU A 242 16.04 -4.53 -4.94
C LEU A 242 15.80 -3.71 -3.67
N LEU A 243 14.55 -3.65 -3.20
CA LEU A 243 14.18 -2.84 -2.06
C LEU A 243 14.76 -3.42 -0.77
N THR A 244 15.43 -2.54 -0.02
CA THR A 244 15.85 -2.80 1.35
C THR A 244 14.79 -2.23 2.29
N TYR A 245 14.13 -3.10 3.05
CA TYR A 245 13.17 -2.68 4.08
C TYR A 245 13.91 -2.41 5.38
N VAL A 246 13.66 -1.26 5.99
CA VAL A 246 14.24 -0.87 7.27
C VAL A 246 13.10 -0.69 8.27
N ASN A 247 13.18 -1.35 9.42
CA ASN A 247 12.14 -1.34 10.44
C ASN A 247 12.74 -1.07 11.84
N ASN A 248 11.98 -0.39 12.71
CA ASN A 248 12.42 0.01 14.05
C ASN A 248 12.07 -0.97 15.18
N ARG A 249 11.70 -2.22 14.91
CA ARG A 249 11.24 -3.19 15.93
C ARG A 249 12.24 -3.46 17.06
N LEU A 250 13.53 -3.17 16.85
CA LEU A 250 14.58 -3.21 17.89
C LEU A 250 14.75 -1.90 18.67
N GLY A 251 13.98 -0.86 18.38
CA GLY A 251 13.97 0.42 19.08
C GLY A 251 14.88 1.51 18.47
N ALA A 252 15.35 1.35 17.24
CA ALA A 252 16.04 2.43 16.52
C ALA A 252 15.08 3.59 16.19
N ASP A 253 15.60 4.82 16.11
CA ASP A 253 14.80 5.93 15.64
C ASP A 253 14.80 5.96 14.10
N LEU A 254 13.62 5.71 13.51
CA LEU A 254 13.41 5.78 12.08
C LEU A 254 12.83 7.15 11.72
N PRO A 255 13.38 7.84 10.72
CA PRO A 255 12.90 9.15 10.34
C PRO A 255 11.60 9.05 9.53
N GLU A 256 10.81 10.13 9.56
CA GLU A 256 9.73 10.32 8.62
C GLU A 256 10.30 10.75 7.26
N ALA A 257 10.24 9.86 6.28
CA ALA A 257 10.81 10.06 4.96
C ALA A 257 9.77 9.78 3.88
N SER A 258 9.64 10.73 2.95
CA SER A 258 8.71 10.68 1.82
C SER A 258 9.43 10.21 0.55
N PHE A 259 8.66 9.79 -0.45
CA PHE A 259 9.15 9.31 -1.74
C PHE A 259 10.17 10.28 -2.35
N GLY A 260 11.24 9.73 -2.94
CA GLY A 260 12.30 10.49 -3.61
C GLY A 260 13.31 11.18 -2.67
N GLN A 261 13.06 11.22 -1.36
CA GLN A 261 14.10 11.59 -0.40
C GLN A 261 15.14 10.47 -0.27
N VAL A 262 16.34 10.82 0.17
CA VAL A 262 17.43 9.85 0.39
C VAL A 262 17.64 9.66 1.88
N VAL A 263 17.61 8.40 2.32
CA VAL A 263 17.94 8.00 3.70
C VAL A 263 19.36 7.48 3.74
N THR A 264 20.15 7.91 4.73
CA THR A 264 21.50 7.40 4.97
C THR A 264 21.74 7.06 6.44
N GLY A 265 22.47 5.98 6.70
CA GLY A 265 22.94 5.58 8.04
C GLY A 265 24.44 5.81 8.24
N PRO A 266 24.94 5.72 9.49
CA PRO A 266 26.37 5.78 9.77
C PRO A 266 27.16 4.67 9.05
N PRO A 267 28.45 4.89 8.74
CA PRO A 267 29.33 3.84 8.24
C PRO A 267 29.39 2.67 9.22
N GLY A 268 29.20 1.44 8.73
CA GLY A 268 29.22 0.26 9.58
C GLY A 268 28.01 0.14 10.52
N LEU A 269 26.85 0.68 10.13
CA LEU A 269 25.60 0.55 10.88
C LEU A 269 25.37 -0.90 11.30
N LEU A 270 25.07 -1.12 12.58
CA LEU A 270 24.76 -2.43 13.14
C LEU A 270 23.25 -2.68 13.11
N ALA A 271 22.86 -3.86 12.66
CA ALA A 271 21.46 -4.26 12.55
C ALA A 271 21.29 -5.77 12.73
N VAL A 272 20.07 -6.22 12.96
CA VAL A 272 19.68 -7.62 12.81
C VAL A 272 18.90 -7.76 11.50
N VAL A 273 19.15 -8.81 10.73
CA VAL A 273 18.30 -9.17 9.58
C VAL A 273 17.09 -9.94 10.11
N ASP A 274 15.90 -9.58 9.67
CA ASP A 274 14.65 -10.27 10.07
C ASP A 274 13.86 -10.66 8.83
N TYR A 275 13.04 -11.70 8.93
CA TYR A 275 12.02 -12.01 7.95
C TYR A 275 10.65 -11.77 8.57
N ALA A 276 9.87 -10.86 7.99
CA ALA A 276 8.53 -10.58 8.50
C ALA A 276 7.60 -10.16 7.37
N PHE A 277 6.35 -10.62 7.41
CA PHE A 277 5.31 -10.27 6.45
C PHE A 277 5.71 -10.55 4.98
N GLY A 278 6.44 -11.65 4.74
CA GLY A 278 6.82 -12.10 3.40
C GLY A 278 8.00 -11.35 2.78
N LYS A 279 8.82 -10.69 3.60
CA LYS A 279 9.98 -9.90 3.14
C LYS A 279 11.10 -9.86 4.18
N VAL A 280 12.33 -9.74 3.68
CA VAL A 280 13.50 -9.49 4.51
C VAL A 280 13.58 -8.02 4.89
N GLN A 281 13.82 -7.76 6.17
CA GLN A 281 14.00 -6.44 6.76
C GLN A 281 15.36 -6.33 7.44
N VAL A 282 15.88 -5.12 7.51
CA VAL A 282 17.02 -4.74 8.33
C VAL A 282 16.48 -3.97 9.54
N LEU A 283 16.83 -4.43 10.74
CA LEU A 283 16.45 -3.84 12.02
C LEU A 283 17.66 -3.17 12.66
N PRO A 284 17.90 -1.86 12.46
CA PRO A 284 19.02 -1.18 13.10
C PRO A 284 18.93 -1.30 14.63
N LEU A 285 20.09 -1.45 15.28
CA LEU A 285 20.15 -1.43 16.74
C LEU A 285 19.82 -0.02 17.29
N PRO A 286 19.35 0.10 18.54
CA PRO A 286 19.21 1.39 19.22
C PRO A 286 20.50 2.22 19.13
N GLY A 287 20.35 3.53 18.89
CA GLY A 287 21.49 4.44 18.77
C GLY A 287 22.17 4.45 17.40
N GLN A 288 21.58 3.83 16.37
CA GLN A 288 22.02 3.92 14.97
C GLN A 288 21.20 5.00 14.24
N PRO A 289 21.61 6.27 14.23
CA PRO A 289 20.80 7.35 13.67
C PRO A 289 20.70 7.25 12.15
N LEU A 290 19.51 7.47 11.61
CA LEU A 290 19.29 7.61 10.17
C LEU A 290 18.98 9.06 9.83
N THR A 291 19.53 9.54 8.72
CA THR A 291 19.36 10.92 8.26
C THR A 291 18.62 10.97 6.93
N VAL A 292 17.78 12.00 6.74
CA VAL A 292 16.99 12.20 5.51
C VAL A 292 17.48 13.46 4.81
N THR A 293 17.68 13.36 3.50
CA THR A 293 18.01 14.49 2.63
C THR A 293 17.10 14.54 1.42
N GLY A 294 17.00 15.71 0.78
CA GLY A 294 16.09 15.94 -0.35
C GLY A 294 14.82 16.68 0.07
N GLN A 295 14.23 17.39 -0.89
CA GLN A 295 12.99 18.13 -0.71
C GLN A 295 11.86 17.41 -1.45
N VAL A 296 10.68 17.38 -0.83
CA VAL A 296 9.45 16.93 -1.47
C VAL A 296 8.59 18.14 -1.70
N ALA A 297 8.22 18.37 -2.96
CA ALA A 297 7.30 19.44 -3.29
C ALA A 297 5.92 19.11 -2.68
N PRO A 298 5.27 20.06 -1.98
CA PRO A 298 3.91 19.83 -1.52
C PRO A 298 2.97 19.72 -2.73
N PRO A 299 1.95 18.85 -2.67
CA PRO A 299 0.92 18.79 -3.70
C PRO A 299 0.15 20.10 -3.76
N LEU A 300 -0.40 20.41 -4.94
CA LEU A 300 -1.28 21.56 -5.13
C LEU A 300 -2.75 21.15 -4.89
N PRO A 301 -3.56 22.01 -4.27
CA PRO A 301 -4.98 21.74 -4.09
C PRO A 301 -5.72 21.81 -5.44
N VAL A 302 -6.87 21.15 -5.49
CA VAL A 302 -7.79 21.25 -6.64
C VAL A 302 -8.30 22.68 -6.74
N ALA A 303 -7.94 23.34 -7.83
CA ALA A 303 -8.51 24.64 -8.16
C ALA A 303 -10.03 24.53 -8.32
N PRO A 304 -10.82 25.53 -7.89
CA PRO A 304 -12.25 25.56 -8.16
C PRO A 304 -12.58 25.35 -9.65
N ALA A 305 -13.72 24.72 -9.91
CA ALA A 305 -14.27 24.66 -11.26
C ALA A 305 -14.68 26.06 -11.73
N ALA A 306 -14.41 26.41 -12.98
CA ALA A 306 -14.99 27.60 -13.60
C ALA A 306 -16.52 27.47 -13.69
N ALA A 307 -17.21 28.56 -14.03
CA ALA A 307 -18.67 28.55 -14.09
C ALA A 307 -19.21 27.62 -15.20
N ASP A 308 -18.47 27.50 -16.30
CA ASP A 308 -18.71 26.61 -17.44
C ASP A 308 -18.14 25.19 -17.24
N GLU A 309 -17.67 24.86 -16.04
CA GLU A 309 -17.07 23.58 -15.69
C GLU A 309 -17.69 22.99 -14.41
N TYR A 310 -17.48 21.70 -14.22
CA TYR A 310 -17.60 21.05 -12.93
C TYR A 310 -16.56 19.94 -12.78
N THR A 311 -16.42 19.45 -11.54
CA THR A 311 -15.37 18.50 -11.15
C THR A 311 -15.96 17.33 -10.39
N LEU A 312 -15.47 16.12 -10.69
CA LEU A 312 -15.73 14.90 -9.94
C LEU A 312 -14.41 14.38 -9.40
N CYS A 313 -14.37 14.13 -8.09
CA CYS A 313 -13.23 13.53 -7.43
C CYS A 313 -13.61 12.14 -6.91
N SER A 314 -12.66 11.21 -6.84
CA SER A 314 -12.82 9.91 -6.18
C SER A 314 -11.78 9.75 -5.10
N TYR A 315 -12.16 9.31 -3.89
CA TYR A 315 -11.24 9.22 -2.76
C TYR A 315 -11.63 8.16 -1.72
N ASN A 316 -10.74 7.21 -1.46
CA ASN A 316 -10.84 6.29 -0.33
C ASN A 316 -10.33 6.98 0.96
N LEU A 317 -11.13 6.95 2.04
CA LEU A 317 -10.84 7.64 3.30
C LEU A 317 -9.99 6.85 4.31
N ASN A 318 -9.59 5.62 3.97
CA ASN A 318 -8.87 4.70 4.86
C ASN A 318 -9.61 4.53 6.20
N GLY A 319 -10.87 4.10 6.11
CA GLY A 319 -11.74 3.79 7.24
C GLY A 319 -12.09 4.94 8.19
N LEU A 320 -13.25 5.58 8.00
CA LEU A 320 -13.74 6.65 8.89
C LEU A 320 -14.82 6.20 9.90
N GLY A 321 -15.14 4.91 9.99
CA GLY A 321 -16.28 4.44 10.79
C GLY A 321 -16.00 4.20 12.28
N ARG A 322 -17.05 4.31 13.11
CA ARG A 322 -17.02 4.00 14.56
C ARG A 322 -17.14 2.52 14.86
N GLY A 323 -16.29 1.70 14.26
CA GLY A 323 -16.25 0.25 14.51
C GLY A 323 -15.39 -0.15 15.71
N GLN A 324 -15.65 -1.33 16.30
CA GLN A 324 -14.90 -1.87 17.44
C GLN A 324 -13.41 -2.09 17.14
N ALA A 325 -13.06 -2.46 15.90
CA ALA A 325 -11.69 -2.68 15.45
C ALA A 325 -11.12 -1.49 14.64
N GLN A 326 -11.96 -0.49 14.31
CA GLN A 326 -11.59 0.64 13.47
C GLN A 326 -11.28 1.90 14.29
N LEU A 327 -12.31 2.60 14.78
CA LEU A 327 -12.20 3.80 15.62
C LEU A 327 -13.16 3.68 16.81
N PRO A 328 -12.90 2.75 17.76
CA PRO A 328 -13.78 2.50 18.90
C PRO A 328 -13.78 3.65 19.91
N ASP A 329 -12.67 4.40 19.98
CA ASP A 329 -12.52 5.55 20.86
C ASP A 329 -13.09 6.83 20.23
N ALA A 330 -13.90 7.57 21.00
CA ALA A 330 -14.59 8.76 20.50
C ALA A 330 -13.63 9.91 20.16
N ALA A 331 -12.51 10.05 20.88
CA ALA A 331 -11.51 11.07 20.60
C ALA A 331 -10.70 10.70 19.35
N ALA A 332 -10.33 9.43 19.19
CA ALA A 332 -9.68 8.91 17.99
C ALA A 332 -10.57 9.11 16.75
N TYR A 333 -11.87 8.79 16.85
CA TYR A 333 -12.83 9.07 15.77
C TYR A 333 -12.90 10.58 15.46
N ALA A 334 -13.02 11.44 16.46
CA ALA A 334 -13.10 12.88 16.24
C ALA A 334 -11.83 13.43 15.58
N ALA A 335 -10.65 12.93 15.97
CA ALA A 335 -9.38 13.28 15.35
C ALA A 335 -9.30 12.80 13.89
N ALA A 336 -9.75 11.56 13.61
CA ALA A 336 -9.81 11.04 12.26
C ALA A 336 -10.77 11.87 11.38
N LEU A 337 -11.98 12.17 11.88
CA LEU A 337 -12.96 13.02 11.20
C LEU A 337 -12.41 14.40 10.87
N ALA A 338 -11.77 15.05 11.85
CA ALA A 338 -11.14 16.36 11.65
C ALA A 338 -10.00 16.28 10.61
N GLN A 339 -9.18 15.24 10.67
CA GLN A 339 -8.10 15.04 9.69
C GLN A 339 -8.64 14.83 8.28
N ARG A 340 -9.66 13.98 8.07
CA ARG A 340 -10.27 13.77 6.75
C ARG A 340 -10.98 15.02 6.26
N GLY A 341 -11.72 15.70 7.14
CA GLY A 341 -12.36 16.98 6.86
C GLY A 341 -11.38 18.04 6.39
N GLN A 342 -10.23 18.16 7.08
CA GLN A 342 -9.16 19.07 6.69
C GLN A 342 -8.56 18.70 5.33
N THR A 343 -8.32 17.41 5.04
CA THR A 343 -7.78 16.98 3.73
C THR A 343 -8.74 17.38 2.61
N LEU A 344 -10.03 17.10 2.78
CA LEU A 344 -11.06 17.50 1.82
C LEU A 344 -11.14 19.02 1.66
N ALA A 345 -11.11 19.77 2.76
CA ALA A 345 -11.25 21.22 2.73
C ALA A 345 -10.04 21.94 2.12
N GLN A 346 -8.82 21.44 2.34
CA GLN A 346 -7.63 22.09 1.80
C GLN A 346 -7.34 21.62 0.39
N MET A 347 -7.43 20.31 0.13
CA MET A 347 -6.98 19.71 -1.12
C MET A 347 -8.10 19.49 -2.13
N LEU A 348 -9.32 19.15 -1.69
CA LEU A 348 -10.45 18.78 -2.57
C LEU A 348 -11.60 19.80 -2.57
N GLN A 349 -11.43 20.99 -1.97
CA GLN A 349 -12.47 22.03 -1.97
C GLN A 349 -12.94 22.44 -3.37
N GLY A 350 -12.10 22.32 -4.39
CA GLY A 350 -12.49 22.59 -5.78
C GLY A 350 -13.36 21.50 -6.42
N CYS A 351 -13.61 20.37 -5.75
CA CYS A 351 -14.43 19.27 -6.25
C CYS A 351 -15.93 19.61 -6.13
N THR A 352 -16.69 19.51 -7.21
CA THR A 352 -18.15 19.75 -7.21
C THR A 352 -18.89 18.53 -6.67
N ILE A 353 -18.38 17.35 -7.01
CA ILE A 353 -18.83 16.02 -6.59
C ILE A 353 -17.61 15.26 -6.06
N ILE A 354 -17.75 14.53 -4.96
CA ILE A 354 -16.71 13.64 -4.41
C ILE A 354 -17.33 12.26 -4.18
N ALA A 355 -16.88 11.26 -4.91
CA ALA A 355 -17.21 9.86 -4.69
C ALA A 355 -16.25 9.26 -3.64
N LEU A 356 -16.79 8.92 -2.48
CA LEU A 356 -16.02 8.45 -1.35
C LEU A 356 -16.19 6.95 -1.14
N GLN A 357 -15.10 6.32 -0.71
CA GLN A 357 -15.08 4.96 -0.20
C GLN A 357 -14.74 4.99 1.30
N GLU A 358 -15.16 3.95 2.02
CA GLU A 358 -14.80 3.73 3.43
C GLU A 358 -15.26 4.81 4.41
N THR A 359 -16.40 5.45 4.14
CA THR A 359 -16.89 6.56 4.98
C THR A 359 -17.43 6.10 6.34
N GLY A 360 -17.37 4.81 6.70
CA GLY A 360 -18.02 4.27 7.89
C GLY A 360 -19.47 3.87 7.61
N THR A 361 -20.38 4.33 8.46
CA THR A 361 -21.83 4.23 8.28
C THR A 361 -22.37 5.41 7.45
N PRO A 362 -23.62 5.37 6.96
CA PRO A 362 -24.28 6.56 6.40
C PRO A 362 -24.31 7.77 7.35
N GLY A 363 -24.35 7.53 8.67
CA GLY A 363 -24.28 8.61 9.67
C GLY A 363 -22.91 9.29 9.73
N ASP A 364 -21.83 8.52 9.55
CA ASP A 364 -20.47 9.06 9.49
C ASP A 364 -20.24 9.92 8.23
N ALA A 365 -20.83 9.52 7.09
CA ALA A 365 -20.85 10.35 5.89
C ALA A 365 -21.57 11.70 6.10
N ALA A 366 -22.71 11.68 6.81
CA ALA A 366 -23.41 12.90 7.20
C ALA A 366 -22.59 13.76 8.18
N ALA A 367 -21.89 13.13 9.14
CA ALA A 367 -21.02 13.83 10.08
C ALA A 367 -19.83 14.50 9.37
N LEU A 368 -19.25 13.86 8.35
CA LEU A 368 -18.20 14.46 7.52
C LEU A 368 -18.70 15.67 6.73
N ALA A 369 -19.89 15.57 6.12
CA ALA A 369 -20.50 16.72 5.44
C ALA A 369 -20.82 17.88 6.39
N ALA A 370 -21.34 17.58 7.58
CA ALA A 370 -21.59 18.58 8.62
C ALA A 370 -20.27 19.24 9.08
N HIS A 371 -19.22 18.45 9.32
CA HIS A 371 -17.91 18.97 9.67
C HIS A 371 -17.35 19.94 8.62
N LEU A 372 -17.47 19.59 7.33
CA LEU A 372 -17.05 20.46 6.23
C LEU A 372 -17.83 21.78 6.20
N ALA A 373 -19.14 21.74 6.45
CA ALA A 373 -19.97 22.94 6.51
C ALA A 373 -19.64 23.80 7.74
N ASP A 374 -19.63 23.21 8.93
CA ASP A 374 -19.52 23.91 10.20
C ASP A 374 -18.12 24.45 10.47
N VAL A 375 -17.08 23.69 10.12
CA VAL A 375 -15.67 24.04 10.40
C VAL A 375 -15.01 24.77 9.24
N HIS A 376 -15.35 24.42 8.01
CA HIS A 376 -14.67 24.93 6.82
C HIS A 376 -15.56 25.79 5.91
N GLY A 377 -16.84 25.97 6.23
CA GLY A 377 -17.77 26.74 5.40
C GLY A 377 -18.04 26.09 4.03
N LEU A 378 -17.78 24.80 3.88
CA LEU A 378 -17.94 24.07 2.62
C LEU A 378 -19.28 23.32 2.60
N ASP A 379 -20.27 23.90 1.93
CA ASP A 379 -21.63 23.36 1.87
C ASP A 379 -21.77 22.14 0.94
N TYR A 380 -21.37 20.97 1.46
CA TYR A 380 -21.62 19.67 0.87
C TYR A 380 -22.83 18.98 1.51
N ALA A 381 -23.58 18.22 0.71
CA ALA A 381 -24.53 17.23 1.17
C ALA A 381 -23.96 15.82 0.99
N ALA A 382 -24.16 14.95 1.98
CA ALA A 382 -23.83 13.54 1.87
C ALA A 382 -25.01 12.73 1.30
N THR A 383 -24.72 11.80 0.39
CA THR A 383 -25.63 10.74 -0.05
C THR A 383 -24.97 9.40 0.24
N ALA A 384 -25.56 8.63 1.15
CA ALA A 384 -25.09 7.31 1.55
C ALA A 384 -26.29 6.45 1.95
N LEU A 385 -26.24 5.15 1.67
CA LEU A 385 -27.31 4.19 1.96
C LEU A 385 -26.73 3.02 2.75
N TRP A 386 -27.54 2.41 3.61
CA TRP A 386 -27.15 1.24 4.39
C TRP A 386 -26.97 0.02 3.49
N GLY A 387 -25.76 -0.55 3.46
CA GLY A 387 -25.46 -1.84 2.84
C GLY A 387 -24.90 -2.84 3.85
N PRO A 388 -24.57 -4.07 3.44
CA PRO A 388 -24.08 -5.12 4.33
C PRO A 388 -22.89 -4.70 5.18
N ALA A 389 -21.83 -4.16 4.57
CA ALA A 389 -20.64 -3.71 5.30
C ALA A 389 -20.88 -2.43 6.12
N SER A 390 -21.95 -1.66 5.87
CA SER A 390 -22.30 -0.52 6.73
C SER A 390 -22.70 -0.99 8.13
N ALA A 391 -23.27 -2.19 8.24
CA ALA A 391 -23.78 -2.77 9.48
C ALA A 391 -22.74 -3.61 10.25
N ASP A 392 -21.50 -3.69 9.75
CA ASP A 392 -20.41 -4.37 10.44
C ASP A 392 -20.08 -3.62 11.74
N SER A 393 -20.05 -4.34 12.87
CA SER A 393 -19.77 -3.73 14.18
C SER A 393 -18.31 -3.37 14.38
N ASP A 394 -17.40 -4.03 13.67
CA ASP A 394 -15.97 -3.95 13.89
C ASP A 394 -15.33 -2.97 12.93
N PHE A 395 -15.76 -3.00 11.66
CA PHE A 395 -15.19 -2.18 10.60
C PHE A 395 -16.26 -1.76 9.57
N PRO A 396 -17.17 -0.83 9.92
CA PRO A 396 -18.24 -0.40 9.02
C PRO A 396 -17.69 0.35 7.80
N LEU A 397 -18.19 0.02 6.60
CA LEU A 397 -17.75 0.63 5.34
C LEU A 397 -18.93 0.92 4.40
N THR A 398 -18.96 2.14 3.86
CA THR A 398 -20.01 2.62 2.96
C THR A 398 -19.39 3.39 1.78
N ASN A 399 -19.93 3.17 0.58
CA ASN A 399 -19.71 4.05 -0.57
C ASN A 399 -20.65 5.26 -0.43
N SER A 400 -20.12 6.47 -0.56
CA SER A 400 -20.92 7.69 -0.42
C SER A 400 -20.58 8.75 -1.46
N LEU A 401 -21.45 9.75 -1.62
CA LEU A 401 -21.19 10.94 -2.42
C LEU A 401 -21.27 12.18 -1.53
N LEU A 402 -20.31 13.10 -1.69
CA LEU A 402 -20.45 14.49 -1.26
C LEU A 402 -20.73 15.36 -2.47
N THR A 403 -21.77 16.19 -2.42
CA THR A 403 -22.16 17.07 -3.53
C THR A 403 -22.37 18.50 -3.05
N ARG A 404 -21.91 19.50 -3.82
CA ARG A 404 -22.14 20.92 -3.51
C ARG A 404 -23.63 21.26 -3.64
N ARG A 405 -24.31 21.61 -2.53
CA ARG A 405 -25.78 21.84 -2.53
C ARG A 405 -26.24 22.90 -3.53
N GLY A 406 -25.47 23.97 -3.71
CA GLY A 406 -25.79 25.05 -4.64
C GLY A 406 -25.53 24.75 -6.12
N ARG A 407 -24.92 23.60 -6.46
CA ARG A 407 -24.52 23.25 -7.83
C ARG A 407 -25.03 21.88 -8.29
N VAL A 408 -25.38 20.98 -7.36
CA VAL A 408 -25.70 19.59 -7.68
C VAL A 408 -26.99 19.19 -6.98
N GLN A 409 -27.96 18.75 -7.77
CA GLN A 409 -29.16 18.06 -7.29
C GLN A 409 -28.97 16.56 -7.47
N VAL A 410 -29.16 15.79 -6.39
CA VAL A 410 -29.26 14.33 -6.45
C VAL A 410 -30.71 13.99 -6.79
N VAL A 411 -30.95 13.47 -7.99
CA VAL A 411 -32.30 13.11 -8.48
C VAL A 411 -32.73 11.78 -7.90
N ALA A 412 -31.84 10.79 -7.91
CA ALA A 412 -32.06 9.46 -7.37
C ALA A 412 -30.74 8.84 -6.91
N ALA A 413 -30.79 7.98 -5.91
CA ALA A 413 -29.67 7.17 -5.46
C ALA A 413 -30.16 5.79 -5.01
N THR A 414 -29.44 4.73 -5.39
CA THR A 414 -29.76 3.35 -5.01
C THR A 414 -28.49 2.51 -4.84
N LEU A 415 -28.59 1.41 -4.11
CA LEU A 415 -27.55 0.38 -4.03
C LEU A 415 -27.84 -0.73 -5.04
N ALA A 416 -26.86 -1.05 -5.88
CA ALA A 416 -27.01 -2.05 -6.93
C ALA A 416 -26.31 -3.37 -6.58
N GLN A 417 -26.87 -4.15 -5.65
CA GLN A 417 -26.34 -5.46 -5.29
C GLN A 417 -26.32 -6.42 -6.49
N GLY A 418 -25.28 -7.26 -6.55
CA GLY A 418 -25.15 -8.34 -7.53
C GLY A 418 -25.32 -9.71 -6.87
N CYS A 419 -25.63 -10.72 -7.67
CA CYS A 419 -25.76 -12.10 -7.20
C CYS A 419 -24.76 -13.02 -7.90
N SER A 420 -24.27 -14.02 -7.18
CA SER A 420 -23.24 -14.98 -7.60
C SER A 420 -23.68 -16.39 -7.28
N ALA A 421 -23.27 -17.38 -8.08
CA ALA A 421 -23.44 -18.79 -7.73
C ALA A 421 -22.48 -19.24 -6.62
N GLN A 422 -21.35 -18.53 -6.45
CA GLN A 422 -20.39 -18.76 -5.38
C GLN A 422 -20.75 -17.89 -4.17
N ASP A 423 -20.81 -18.51 -3.00
CA ASP A 423 -20.97 -17.82 -1.72
C ASP A 423 -19.64 -17.19 -1.28
N TYR A 424 -19.67 -15.88 -1.05
CA TYR A 424 -18.53 -15.10 -0.55
C TYR A 424 -18.74 -14.60 0.88
N GLY A 425 -19.70 -15.18 1.61
CA GLY A 425 -20.01 -14.86 3.00
C GLY A 425 -20.69 -13.51 3.21
N VAL A 426 -21.26 -12.89 2.16
CA VAL A 426 -21.92 -11.59 2.27
C VAL A 426 -23.34 -11.76 2.80
N GLN A 427 -23.62 -11.10 3.93
CA GLN A 427 -24.93 -11.14 4.56
C GLN A 427 -25.84 -10.03 4.01
N ASP A 428 -26.72 -10.38 3.07
CA ASP A 428 -27.72 -9.47 2.49
C ASP A 428 -29.03 -10.25 2.17
N PRO A 429 -29.80 -10.61 3.20
CA PRO A 429 -30.87 -11.60 3.08
C PRO A 429 -32.01 -11.11 2.18
N GLY A 430 -32.48 -11.99 1.29
CA GLY A 430 -33.63 -11.73 0.42
C GLY A 430 -33.32 -10.94 -0.85
N VAL A 431 -32.07 -10.51 -1.07
CA VAL A 431 -31.68 -9.76 -2.27
C VAL A 431 -31.43 -10.67 -3.49
N CYS A 432 -31.00 -11.91 -3.26
CA CYS A 432 -30.72 -12.87 -4.31
C CYS A 432 -31.75 -14.00 -4.37
N ALA A 433 -32.01 -14.50 -5.59
CA ALA A 433 -32.86 -15.67 -5.80
C ALA A 433 -32.28 -16.92 -5.13
N ALA A 434 -33.13 -17.90 -4.82
CA ALA A 434 -32.72 -19.15 -4.19
C ALA A 434 -31.58 -19.84 -4.97
N GLY A 435 -30.51 -20.22 -4.26
CA GLY A 435 -29.31 -20.82 -4.85
C GLY A 435 -28.26 -19.81 -5.34
N LEU A 436 -28.52 -18.51 -5.21
CA LEU A 436 -27.54 -17.44 -5.45
C LEU A 436 -27.24 -16.66 -4.17
N TYR A 437 -26.07 -16.06 -4.12
CA TYR A 437 -25.52 -15.37 -2.96
C TYR A 437 -25.14 -13.93 -3.30
N PRO A 438 -25.23 -12.98 -2.34
CA PRO A 438 -24.85 -11.59 -2.58
C PRO A 438 -23.36 -11.44 -2.93
N LEU A 439 -23.07 -10.58 -3.90
CA LEU A 439 -21.74 -10.44 -4.48
C LEU A 439 -20.91 -9.35 -3.79
N PHE A 440 -21.53 -8.24 -3.40
CA PHE A 440 -20.85 -7.07 -2.84
C PHE A 440 -21.13 -6.91 -1.35
N ALA A 441 -20.08 -6.91 -0.53
CA ALA A 441 -20.19 -6.43 0.84
C ALA A 441 -20.45 -4.91 0.88
N ARG A 442 -19.92 -4.18 -0.11
CA ARG A 442 -20.12 -2.74 -0.32
C ARG A 442 -20.74 -2.55 -1.71
N PRO A 443 -22.08 -2.65 -1.83
CA PRO A 443 -22.75 -2.52 -3.12
C PRO A 443 -22.41 -1.21 -3.82
N PRO A 444 -22.34 -1.18 -5.16
CA PRO A 444 -22.18 0.05 -5.91
C PRO A 444 -23.30 1.05 -5.59
N LEU A 445 -22.93 2.29 -5.27
CA LEU A 445 -23.88 3.40 -5.11
C LEU A 445 -24.12 4.01 -6.50
N VAL A 446 -25.31 3.81 -7.05
CA VAL A 446 -25.73 4.36 -8.35
C VAL A 446 -26.54 5.62 -8.09
N ALA A 447 -26.02 6.78 -8.49
CA ALA A 447 -26.68 8.07 -8.31
C ALA A 447 -26.88 8.79 -9.65
N GLN A 448 -28.08 9.34 -9.83
CA GLN A 448 -28.40 10.25 -10.92
C GLN A 448 -28.31 11.69 -10.40
N LEU A 449 -27.51 12.50 -11.07
CA LEU A 449 -27.22 13.88 -10.68
C LEU A 449 -27.68 14.84 -11.79
N GLN A 450 -28.15 16.01 -11.38
CA GLN A 450 -28.22 17.20 -12.23
C GLN A 450 -27.23 18.23 -11.70
N VAL A 451 -26.28 18.62 -12.53
CA VAL A 451 -25.26 19.61 -12.20
C VAL A 451 -25.59 20.92 -12.91
N SER A 452 -25.58 22.04 -12.21
CA SER A 452 -25.84 23.37 -12.77
C SER A 452 -24.55 24.11 -13.12
N GLY A 453 -24.60 24.96 -14.14
CA GLY A 453 -23.52 25.87 -14.50
C GLY A 453 -23.77 26.66 -15.79
N ASP A 454 -22.75 27.39 -16.23
CA ASP A 454 -22.83 28.38 -17.32
C ASP A 454 -22.57 27.73 -18.69
N TRP A 455 -23.48 26.85 -19.10
CA TRP A 455 -23.48 26.22 -20.43
C TRP A 455 -24.90 26.21 -21.02
N PRO A 456 -25.06 25.97 -22.34
CA PRO A 456 -26.38 25.89 -22.95
C PRO A 456 -27.28 24.88 -22.24
N GLY A 457 -28.47 25.34 -21.81
CA GLY A 457 -29.43 24.55 -21.04
C GLY A 457 -29.25 24.61 -19.52
N GLY A 458 -28.15 25.18 -19.00
CA GLY A 458 -27.93 25.49 -17.58
C GLY A 458 -27.76 24.27 -16.65
N THR A 459 -28.03 23.06 -17.13
CA THR A 459 -27.93 21.82 -16.37
C THR A 459 -27.35 20.68 -17.21
N ALA A 460 -26.53 19.82 -16.60
CA ALA A 460 -25.98 18.60 -17.18
C ALA A 460 -26.39 17.39 -16.33
N ALA A 461 -26.90 16.34 -16.98
CA ALA A 461 -27.23 15.08 -16.32
C ALA A 461 -26.00 14.15 -16.26
N LEU A 462 -25.74 13.56 -15.09
CA LEU A 462 -24.62 12.66 -14.87
C LEU A 462 -25.03 11.48 -14.00
N TRP A 463 -24.66 10.27 -14.40
CA TRP A 463 -24.71 9.09 -13.56
C TRP A 463 -23.35 8.83 -12.93
N VAL A 464 -23.31 8.66 -11.62
CA VAL A 464 -22.10 8.24 -10.90
C VAL A 464 -22.36 6.88 -10.27
N ILE A 465 -21.49 5.91 -10.55
CA ILE A 465 -21.51 4.58 -9.94
C ILE A 465 -20.27 4.49 -9.03
N GLY A 466 -20.46 4.73 -7.73
CA GLY A 466 -19.41 4.66 -6.72
C GLY A 466 -19.16 3.23 -6.25
N ASN A 467 -17.91 2.78 -6.28
CA ASN A 467 -17.51 1.39 -6.01
C ASN A 467 -16.43 1.29 -4.92
N HIS A 468 -16.46 0.17 -4.20
CA HIS A 468 -15.34 -0.32 -3.38
C HIS A 468 -15.35 -1.86 -3.40
N TRP A 469 -14.54 -2.46 -4.27
CA TRP A 469 -14.56 -3.92 -4.52
C TRP A 469 -13.79 -4.73 -3.47
N LYS A 470 -13.74 -6.06 -3.63
CA LYS A 470 -13.01 -6.93 -2.70
C LYS A 470 -11.50 -6.73 -2.82
N SER A 471 -10.85 -6.37 -1.72
CA SER A 471 -9.39 -6.24 -1.66
C SER A 471 -8.64 -7.50 -2.04
N LYS A 472 -7.37 -7.33 -2.43
CA LYS A 472 -6.45 -8.44 -2.73
C LYS A 472 -6.00 -9.21 -1.47
N ALA A 473 -6.30 -8.72 -0.28
CA ALA A 473 -5.97 -9.40 0.98
C ALA A 473 -6.73 -10.72 1.16
N GLY A 474 -6.02 -11.75 1.64
CA GLY A 474 -6.53 -13.11 1.79
C GLY A 474 -6.24 -13.98 0.56
N ASP A 475 -7.11 -14.95 0.28
CA ASP A 475 -6.95 -15.85 -0.87
C ASP A 475 -7.26 -15.14 -2.19
N GLU A 476 -6.20 -14.71 -2.89
CA GLU A 476 -6.32 -14.01 -4.16
C GLU A 476 -6.86 -14.90 -5.30
N ALA A 477 -6.72 -16.23 -5.23
CA ALA A 477 -7.30 -17.12 -6.23
C ALA A 477 -8.85 -17.07 -6.18
N VAL A 478 -9.41 -16.85 -4.99
CA VAL A 478 -10.85 -16.63 -4.79
C VAL A 478 -11.22 -15.17 -5.08
N ASN A 479 -10.45 -14.20 -4.56
CA ASN A 479 -10.78 -12.79 -4.65
C ASN A 479 -10.73 -12.26 -6.10
N ALA A 480 -9.79 -12.72 -6.92
CA ALA A 480 -9.69 -12.32 -8.32
C ALA A 480 -10.94 -12.74 -9.13
N VAL A 481 -11.46 -13.95 -8.89
CA VAL A 481 -12.71 -14.43 -9.51
C VAL A 481 -13.89 -13.56 -9.07
N ARG A 482 -13.97 -13.23 -7.77
CA ARG A 482 -14.99 -12.34 -7.24
C ARG A 482 -14.95 -10.96 -7.89
N ARG A 483 -13.77 -10.32 -7.98
CA ARG A 483 -13.63 -9.00 -8.63
C ARG A 483 -14.01 -9.04 -10.10
N LEU A 484 -13.71 -10.13 -10.82
CA LEU A 484 -14.17 -10.29 -12.21
C LEU A 484 -15.70 -10.36 -12.31
N ALA A 485 -16.38 -11.03 -11.37
CA ALA A 485 -17.84 -11.04 -11.31
C ALA A 485 -18.40 -9.64 -10.97
N GLN A 486 -17.76 -8.92 -10.05
CA GLN A 486 -18.11 -7.54 -9.70
C GLN A 486 -18.00 -6.61 -10.92
N ALA A 487 -16.91 -6.72 -11.69
CA ALA A 487 -16.71 -5.99 -12.93
C ALA A 487 -17.81 -6.23 -13.97
N LYS A 488 -18.20 -7.49 -14.19
CA LYS A 488 -19.27 -7.84 -15.14
C LYS A 488 -20.62 -7.29 -14.69
N HIS A 489 -20.92 -7.33 -13.39
CA HIS A 489 -22.15 -6.75 -12.84
C HIS A 489 -22.21 -5.24 -13.09
N VAL A 490 -21.15 -4.51 -12.75
CA VAL A 490 -21.08 -3.06 -12.96
C VAL A 490 -21.14 -2.70 -14.45
N ALA A 491 -20.51 -3.48 -15.32
CA ALA A 491 -20.63 -3.30 -16.78
C ALA A 491 -22.09 -3.45 -17.24
N GLY A 492 -22.82 -4.42 -16.69
CA GLY A 492 -24.25 -4.59 -16.93
C GLY A 492 -25.06 -3.35 -16.52
N LEU A 493 -24.79 -2.77 -15.35
CA LEU A 493 -25.46 -1.54 -14.89
C LEU A 493 -25.26 -0.39 -15.88
N VAL A 494 -24.01 -0.16 -16.30
CA VAL A 494 -23.68 0.88 -17.28
C VAL A 494 -24.38 0.60 -18.62
N GLN A 495 -24.36 -0.66 -19.07
CA GLN A 495 -24.99 -1.05 -20.33
C GLN A 495 -26.50 -0.82 -20.33
N THR A 496 -27.18 -1.09 -19.21
CA THR A 496 -28.61 -0.80 -19.03
C THR A 496 -28.89 0.69 -19.09
N LEU A 497 -28.07 1.53 -18.44
CA LEU A 497 -28.21 2.98 -18.52
C LEU A 497 -28.03 3.49 -19.96
N ALA A 498 -27.00 3.00 -20.67
CA ALA A 498 -26.74 3.37 -22.06
C ALA A 498 -27.82 2.89 -23.05
N GLN A 499 -28.50 1.77 -22.76
CA GLN A 499 -29.62 1.28 -23.55
C GLN A 499 -30.89 2.10 -23.33
N ALA A 500 -31.13 2.54 -22.09
CA ALA A 500 -32.26 3.40 -21.76
C ALA A 500 -32.10 4.82 -22.33
N ASP A 501 -30.88 5.34 -22.30
CA ASP A 501 -30.52 6.64 -22.88
C ASP A 501 -29.10 6.57 -23.51
N PRO A 502 -28.99 6.50 -24.85
CA PRO A 502 -27.70 6.51 -25.54
C PRO A 502 -26.86 7.78 -25.30
N ALA A 503 -27.48 8.86 -24.83
CA ALA A 503 -26.81 10.11 -24.45
C ALA A 503 -26.43 10.16 -22.95
N ALA A 504 -26.75 9.12 -22.17
CA ALA A 504 -26.40 9.06 -20.75
C ALA A 504 -24.89 9.21 -20.55
N GLN A 505 -24.50 10.18 -19.71
CA GLN A 505 -23.13 10.33 -19.26
C GLN A 505 -22.95 9.54 -17.98
N VAL A 506 -22.01 8.60 -17.96
CA VAL A 506 -21.79 7.69 -16.83
C VAL A 506 -20.33 7.73 -16.42
N VAL A 507 -20.09 7.83 -15.12
CA VAL A 507 -18.78 7.69 -14.50
C VAL A 507 -18.82 6.55 -13.49
N VAL A 508 -18.06 5.50 -13.74
CA VAL A 508 -17.75 4.48 -12.73
C VAL A 508 -16.52 4.97 -11.96
N ALA A 509 -16.68 5.21 -10.66
CA ALA A 509 -15.66 5.80 -9.81
C ALA A 509 -15.40 4.93 -8.57
N GLY A 510 -14.16 4.94 -8.09
CA GLY A 510 -13.80 4.40 -6.78
C GLY A 510 -12.66 3.39 -6.82
N ASP A 511 -12.43 2.82 -5.65
CA ASP A 511 -11.43 1.78 -5.40
C ASP A 511 -11.94 0.43 -5.95
N LEU A 512 -11.39 0.01 -7.08
CA LEU A 512 -11.72 -1.29 -7.68
C LEU A 512 -10.82 -2.41 -7.15
N ASN A 513 -9.82 -2.08 -6.32
CA ASN A 513 -8.86 -3.01 -5.73
C ASN A 513 -8.18 -3.92 -6.79
N ASP A 514 -7.99 -3.41 -8.01
CA ASP A 514 -7.30 -4.12 -9.07
C ASP A 514 -6.53 -3.18 -9.99
N TYR A 515 -5.57 -3.72 -10.73
CA TYR A 515 -4.59 -2.91 -11.46
C TYR A 515 -5.17 -2.28 -12.75
N PHE A 516 -4.50 -1.24 -13.24
CA PHE A 516 -4.88 -0.41 -14.41
C PHE A 516 -5.39 -1.20 -15.63
N ASP A 517 -4.71 -2.30 -16.01
CA ASP A 517 -5.10 -3.16 -17.16
C ASP A 517 -5.40 -4.61 -16.74
N SER A 518 -5.78 -4.80 -15.48
CA SER A 518 -6.12 -6.11 -14.92
C SER A 518 -7.33 -6.74 -15.64
N PRO A 519 -7.48 -8.08 -15.61
CA PRO A 519 -8.63 -8.75 -16.23
C PRO A 519 -10.00 -8.21 -15.79
N PRO A 520 -10.26 -7.89 -14.50
CA PRO A 520 -11.53 -7.27 -14.09
C PRO A 520 -11.76 -5.88 -14.70
N VAL A 521 -10.75 -5.01 -14.70
CA VAL A 521 -10.88 -3.65 -15.26
C VAL A 521 -11.12 -3.71 -16.78
N ARG A 522 -10.38 -4.56 -17.51
CA ARG A 522 -10.64 -4.80 -18.94
C ARG A 522 -12.03 -5.36 -19.20
N ALA A 523 -12.49 -6.32 -18.40
CA ALA A 523 -13.82 -6.88 -18.54
C ALA A 523 -14.91 -5.83 -18.34
N LEU A 524 -14.77 -4.96 -17.33
CA LEU A 524 -15.69 -3.85 -17.10
C LEU A 524 -15.74 -2.91 -18.32
N MET A 525 -14.58 -2.49 -18.82
CA MET A 525 -14.53 -1.54 -19.94
C MET A 525 -15.07 -2.11 -21.25
N GLN A 526 -14.68 -3.34 -21.59
CA GLN A 526 -14.94 -3.93 -22.91
C GLN A 526 -16.32 -4.57 -23.04
N SER A 527 -16.96 -4.90 -21.92
CA SER A 527 -18.31 -5.51 -21.89
C SER A 527 -19.41 -4.48 -22.15
N VAL A 528 -19.15 -3.19 -21.94
CA VAL A 528 -20.05 -2.09 -22.31
C VAL A 528 -19.90 -1.77 -23.81
N LYS A 529 -21.01 -1.44 -24.48
CA LYS A 529 -21.07 -1.05 -25.89
C LYS A 529 -21.72 0.33 -26.03
N PRO A 530 -21.00 1.35 -26.54
CA PRO A 530 -19.56 1.35 -26.86
C PRO A 530 -18.67 1.17 -25.60
N PRO A 531 -17.41 0.72 -25.73
CA PRO A 531 -16.52 0.53 -24.60
C PRO A 531 -16.31 1.79 -23.77
N LEU A 532 -16.12 1.61 -22.46
CA LEU A 532 -15.75 2.70 -21.56
C LEU A 532 -14.34 3.22 -21.86
N LEU A 533 -14.13 4.50 -21.59
CA LEU A 533 -12.83 5.17 -21.61
C LEU A 533 -12.22 5.16 -20.21
N HIS A 534 -10.94 4.84 -20.08
CA HIS A 534 -10.24 4.93 -18.79
C HIS A 534 -9.61 6.32 -18.63
N ALA A 535 -10.08 7.14 -17.68
CA ALA A 535 -9.61 8.53 -17.56
C ALA A 535 -8.09 8.61 -17.31
N LEU A 536 -7.55 7.74 -16.45
CA LEU A 536 -6.10 7.68 -16.20
C LEU A 536 -5.25 7.28 -17.43
N ALA A 537 -5.84 6.72 -18.49
CA ALA A 537 -5.12 6.49 -19.75
C ALA A 537 -4.68 7.82 -20.40
N TYR A 538 -5.34 8.92 -20.05
CA TYR A 538 -4.97 10.25 -20.51
C TYR A 538 -3.79 10.84 -19.72
N LEU A 539 -3.34 10.23 -18.64
CA LEU A 539 -2.13 10.64 -17.90
C LEU A 539 -0.87 9.97 -18.48
N PRO A 540 0.32 10.58 -18.31
CA PRO A 540 1.59 9.86 -18.43
C PRO A 540 1.61 8.62 -17.54
N ALA A 541 2.28 7.55 -17.97
CA ALA A 541 2.28 6.30 -17.21
C ALA A 541 2.82 6.45 -15.78
N LEU A 542 3.83 7.31 -15.60
CA LEU A 542 4.49 7.55 -14.32
C LEU A 542 3.58 8.23 -13.28
N ASP A 543 2.46 8.83 -13.70
CA ASP A 543 1.57 9.68 -12.87
C ASP A 543 0.24 8.98 -12.51
N ARG A 544 0.09 7.69 -12.85
CA ARG A 544 -1.20 6.98 -12.74
C ARG A 544 -1.47 6.33 -11.40
N TYR A 545 -0.44 6.17 -10.56
CA TYR A 545 -0.55 5.42 -9.31
C TYR A 545 -1.43 6.17 -8.31
N THR A 546 -2.19 5.43 -7.52
CA THR A 546 -3.00 6.00 -6.42
C THR A 546 -2.62 5.40 -5.09
N TYR A 547 -1.78 4.37 -5.08
CA TYR A 547 -1.40 3.62 -3.91
C TYR A 547 0.04 3.15 -4.05
N ILE A 548 0.77 3.09 -2.92
CA ILE A 548 2.05 2.39 -2.84
C ILE A 548 1.83 1.20 -1.90
N TYR A 549 2.38 0.04 -2.21
CA TYR A 549 2.39 -1.14 -1.35
C TYR A 549 3.80 -1.70 -1.31
N ASN A 550 4.40 -1.84 -0.12
CA ASN A 550 5.77 -2.32 0.03
C ASN A 550 6.76 -1.62 -0.92
N GLY A 551 6.62 -0.31 -1.11
CA GLY A 551 7.48 0.49 -2.00
C GLY A 551 7.20 0.37 -3.50
N ALA A 552 6.20 -0.42 -3.91
CA ALA A 552 5.77 -0.52 -5.29
C ALA A 552 4.46 0.25 -5.53
N ALA A 553 4.45 1.07 -6.59
CA ALA A 553 3.30 1.84 -7.04
C ALA A 553 2.24 0.96 -7.70
N GLN A 554 0.98 1.30 -7.42
CA GLN A 554 -0.22 0.59 -7.84
C GLN A 554 -1.30 1.59 -8.25
N VAL A 555 -2.06 1.22 -9.27
CA VAL A 555 -3.33 1.89 -9.61
C VAL A 555 -4.43 1.02 -9.04
N LEU A 556 -5.16 1.50 -8.04
CA LEU A 556 -6.30 0.78 -7.44
C LEU A 556 -7.61 1.56 -7.55
N ASP A 557 -7.51 2.89 -7.68
CA ASP A 557 -8.65 3.78 -7.85
C ASP A 557 -8.82 4.11 -9.33
N HIS A 558 -10.07 4.15 -9.79
CA HIS A 558 -10.37 4.32 -11.21
C HIS A 558 -11.49 5.31 -11.45
N LEU A 559 -11.42 5.97 -12.61
CA LEU A 559 -12.51 6.69 -13.23
C LEU A 559 -12.69 6.15 -14.66
N LEU A 560 -13.78 5.42 -14.89
CA LEU A 560 -14.15 4.89 -16.21
C LEU A 560 -15.38 5.64 -16.73
N LEU A 561 -15.29 6.14 -17.95
CA LEU A 561 -16.22 7.12 -18.52
C LEU A 561 -16.97 6.53 -19.70
N SER A 562 -18.26 6.82 -19.82
CA SER A 562 -19.00 6.56 -21.06
C SER A 562 -18.37 7.32 -22.23
N ALA A 563 -18.39 6.72 -23.43
CA ALA A 563 -17.67 7.26 -24.59
C ALA A 563 -18.07 8.70 -24.96
N ASN A 564 -19.34 9.05 -24.79
CA ASN A 564 -19.89 10.39 -25.02
C ASN A 564 -19.44 11.47 -24.00
N LEU A 565 -18.88 11.06 -22.86
CA LEU A 565 -18.29 11.99 -21.89
C LEU A 565 -16.86 12.39 -22.27
N GLY A 566 -16.14 11.54 -23.02
CA GLY A 566 -14.75 11.77 -23.45
C GLY A 566 -14.49 13.16 -24.07
N PRO A 567 -15.32 13.65 -25.01
CA PRO A 567 -15.18 14.99 -25.60
C PRO A 567 -15.24 16.17 -24.62
N GLN A 568 -15.81 15.96 -23.43
CA GLN A 568 -15.99 16.99 -22.40
C GLN A 568 -14.92 16.94 -21.31
N VAL A 569 -14.00 15.97 -21.37
CA VAL A 569 -12.90 15.86 -20.41
C VAL A 569 -11.93 17.03 -20.62
N ALA A 570 -11.90 17.94 -19.65
CA ALA A 570 -11.03 19.09 -19.66
C ALA A 570 -9.69 18.83 -18.94
N ALA A 571 -9.69 18.04 -17.87
CA ALA A 571 -8.47 17.61 -17.19
C ALA A 571 -8.68 16.31 -16.41
N VAL A 572 -7.61 15.54 -16.28
CA VAL A 572 -7.50 14.41 -15.33
C VAL A 572 -6.23 14.63 -14.51
N GLN A 573 -6.28 14.30 -13.23
CA GLN A 573 -5.12 14.38 -12.35
C GLN A 573 -5.23 13.32 -11.24
N VAL A 574 -4.11 12.70 -10.86
CA VAL A 574 -3.99 12.07 -9.54
C VAL A 574 -3.34 13.07 -8.59
N LEU A 575 -3.96 13.29 -7.43
CA LEU A 575 -3.49 14.24 -6.45
C LEU A 575 -2.58 13.51 -5.47
N HIS A 576 -1.29 13.39 -5.82
CA HIS A 576 -0.26 12.74 -5.02
C HIS A 576 -0.03 13.45 -3.68
N LEU A 577 -0.91 13.20 -2.71
CA LEU A 577 -0.95 13.85 -1.41
C LEU A 577 -0.88 12.88 -0.23
N ASN A 578 -1.00 11.58 -0.51
CA ASN A 578 -1.00 10.50 0.46
C ASN A 578 0.08 9.46 0.14
N ALA A 579 0.10 8.89 -1.07
CA ALA A 579 0.91 7.70 -1.36
C ALA A 579 2.41 7.97 -1.21
N ASP A 580 2.87 9.15 -1.62
CA ASP A 580 4.28 9.58 -1.58
C ASP A 580 4.74 10.11 -0.22
N PHE A 581 3.84 10.29 0.73
CA PHE A 581 4.13 10.98 1.99
C PHE A 581 4.16 10.02 3.18
N ALA A 582 5.15 10.20 4.05
CA ALA A 582 5.22 9.51 5.34
C ALA A 582 3.95 9.76 6.18
N THR A 583 3.53 8.76 6.95
CA THR A 583 2.38 8.92 7.86
C THR A 583 2.68 10.03 8.89
N GLY A 584 1.82 11.04 8.98
CA GLY A 584 2.00 12.15 9.93
C GLY A 584 2.91 13.30 9.48
N ARG A 585 3.52 13.24 8.28
CA ARG A 585 4.18 14.39 7.62
C ARG A 585 3.62 14.66 6.23
N GLY A 586 3.29 15.91 5.97
CA GLY A 586 2.61 16.39 4.76
C GLY A 586 1.51 17.37 5.17
N PRO A 587 1.15 18.39 4.37
CA PRO A 587 0.27 19.44 4.85
C PRO A 587 -1.10 18.92 5.32
N VAL A 588 -1.59 17.80 4.76
CA VAL A 588 -2.87 17.17 5.16
C VAL A 588 -3.02 15.69 4.73
N ARG A 589 -2.02 14.82 4.95
CA ARG A 589 -2.18 13.38 4.62
C ARG A 589 -3.35 12.80 5.41
N GLY A 590 -4.37 12.33 4.70
CA GLY A 590 -5.63 11.84 5.27
C GLY A 590 -5.94 10.40 4.90
N SER A 591 -5.21 9.78 3.99
CA SER A 591 -5.46 8.40 3.57
C SER A 591 -4.15 7.74 3.18
N ASP A 592 -4.21 6.47 2.81
CA ASP A 592 -3.17 5.75 2.09
C ASP A 592 -3.41 5.73 0.58
N HIS A 593 -4.59 6.12 0.11
CA HIS A 593 -4.91 6.32 -1.31
C HIS A 593 -4.78 7.78 -1.74
N ASP A 594 -4.37 8.06 -2.97
CA ASP A 594 -4.44 9.40 -3.57
C ASP A 594 -5.80 9.63 -4.25
N PRO A 595 -6.42 10.81 -4.09
CA PRO A 595 -7.64 11.14 -4.82
C PRO A 595 -7.39 11.32 -6.33
N ILE A 596 -8.37 10.93 -7.14
CA ILE A 596 -8.38 11.22 -8.58
C ILE A 596 -9.34 12.36 -8.86
N LEU A 597 -8.92 13.34 -9.65
CA LEU A 597 -9.73 14.44 -10.18
C LEU A 597 -10.07 14.20 -11.65
N LEU A 598 -11.34 14.42 -11.98
CA LEU A 598 -11.84 14.62 -13.34
C LEU A 598 -12.51 15.98 -13.44
N ARG A 599 -12.05 16.82 -14.38
CA ARG A 599 -12.66 18.10 -14.73
C ARG A 599 -13.42 17.96 -16.04
N ILE A 600 -14.67 18.40 -16.04
CA ILE A 600 -15.60 18.28 -17.15
C ILE A 600 -16.04 19.67 -17.57
N ARG A 601 -15.95 19.97 -18.87
CA ARG A 601 -16.48 21.17 -19.49
C ARG A 601 -17.63 20.79 -20.42
N PRO A 602 -18.89 20.96 -20.00
CA PRO A 602 -20.04 20.85 -20.89
C PRO A 602 -19.86 21.75 -22.11
N GLY A 603 -20.07 21.20 -23.31
CA GLY A 603 -19.76 21.87 -24.57
C GLY A 603 -18.40 21.51 -25.18
N GLY A 604 -17.54 20.84 -24.42
CA GLY A 604 -16.30 20.24 -24.92
C GLY A 604 -15.03 21.00 -24.54
N ALA A 605 -13.93 20.27 -24.40
CA ALA A 605 -12.59 20.80 -24.21
C ALA A 605 -11.60 19.94 -24.98
N ALA A 606 -10.58 20.57 -25.57
CA ALA A 606 -9.51 19.82 -26.21
C ALA A 606 -8.41 19.49 -25.19
N SER A 607 -7.81 18.32 -25.33
CA SER A 607 -6.61 17.93 -24.58
C SER A 607 -5.61 17.27 -25.52
N ALA A 608 -4.33 17.50 -25.30
CA ALA A 608 -3.28 17.03 -26.19
C ALA A 608 -2.15 16.37 -25.39
N GLY A 609 -1.50 15.37 -25.98
CA GLY A 609 -0.39 14.68 -25.35
C GLY A 609 0.47 13.90 -26.33
N GLY A 610 1.67 13.54 -25.89
CA GLY A 610 2.55 12.65 -26.65
C GLY A 610 3.81 12.31 -25.88
N ASN A 611 4.68 11.54 -26.54
CA ASN A 611 6.00 11.20 -26.07
C ASN A 611 7.06 11.89 -26.94
N LEU A 612 7.96 12.65 -26.31
CA LEU A 612 9.07 13.34 -26.98
C LEU A 612 10.39 12.58 -26.88
N GLY A 613 10.40 11.42 -26.22
CA GLY A 613 11.56 10.54 -26.03
C GLY A 613 12.61 11.06 -25.03
N PHE A 614 12.46 12.29 -24.56
CA PHE A 614 13.39 12.96 -23.66
C PHE A 614 12.62 13.74 -22.59
N ALA A 615 13.16 13.74 -21.38
CA ALA A 615 12.65 14.53 -20.27
C ALA A 615 12.96 16.02 -20.43
N GLN A 616 12.24 16.85 -19.67
CA GLN A 616 12.48 18.28 -19.52
C GLN A 616 12.33 19.12 -20.81
N ILE A 617 11.59 18.64 -21.80
CA ILE A 617 11.19 19.45 -22.95
C ILE A 617 9.92 20.20 -22.55
N ALA A 618 10.00 21.53 -22.48
CA ALA A 618 8.82 22.34 -22.22
C ALA A 618 7.97 22.46 -23.49
N VAL A 619 6.66 22.31 -23.35
CA VAL A 619 5.67 22.41 -24.42
C VAL A 619 4.66 23.48 -24.06
N GLU A 620 4.43 24.43 -24.97
CA GLU A 620 3.43 25.49 -24.82
C GLU A 620 2.38 25.37 -25.93
N ALA A 621 1.10 25.48 -25.57
CA ALA A 621 0.02 25.71 -26.52
C ALA A 621 -0.31 27.20 -26.58
N ILE A 622 -0.35 27.75 -27.79
CA ILE A 622 -0.52 29.18 -28.04
C ILE A 622 -1.70 29.36 -29.00
N SER A 623 -2.65 30.22 -28.64
CA SER A 623 -3.80 30.54 -29.49
C SER A 623 -3.40 31.33 -30.75
N ALA A 624 -4.31 31.45 -31.72
CA ALA A 624 -4.11 32.28 -32.91
C ALA A 624 -3.79 33.75 -32.57
N GLY A 625 -4.28 34.26 -31.43
CA GLY A 625 -3.97 35.60 -30.91
C GLY A 625 -2.61 35.72 -30.22
N GLY A 626 -1.79 34.68 -30.21
CA GLY A 626 -0.45 34.68 -29.59
C GLY A 626 -0.45 34.50 -28.06
N VAL A 627 -1.59 34.17 -27.46
CA VAL A 627 -1.72 33.97 -26.01
C VAL A 627 -1.40 32.53 -25.65
N ARG A 628 -0.52 32.31 -24.68
CA ARG A 628 -0.27 30.97 -24.13
C ARG A 628 -1.48 30.50 -23.33
N VAL A 629 -2.11 29.42 -23.78
CA VAL A 629 -3.33 28.86 -23.17
C VAL A 629 -3.05 27.66 -22.27
N ALA A 630 -1.95 26.94 -22.50
CA ALA A 630 -1.48 25.88 -21.61
C ALA A 630 0.03 25.67 -21.76
N ALA A 631 0.64 25.05 -20.76
CA ALA A 631 2.03 24.62 -20.81
C ALA A 631 2.21 23.32 -20.03
N SER A 632 3.24 22.56 -20.41
CA SER A 632 3.63 21.30 -19.78
C SER A 632 5.13 21.08 -19.95
N VAL A 633 5.68 20.10 -19.25
CA VAL A 633 7.07 19.65 -19.40
C VAL A 633 7.06 18.14 -19.50
N SER A 634 7.85 17.58 -20.42
CA SER A 634 7.94 16.13 -20.54
C SER A 634 8.59 15.49 -19.30
N ASP A 635 8.00 14.39 -18.84
CA ASP A 635 8.45 13.63 -17.68
C ASP A 635 9.72 12.80 -17.96
N ALA A 636 10.16 12.00 -16.99
CA ALA A 636 11.34 11.14 -17.13
C ALA A 636 11.22 10.10 -18.27
N ALA A 637 10.01 9.74 -18.68
CA ALA A 637 9.73 8.86 -19.80
C ALA A 637 9.50 9.61 -21.13
N GLY A 638 9.59 10.95 -21.11
CA GLY A 638 9.37 11.82 -22.25
C GLY A 638 7.90 12.13 -22.53
N GLU A 639 6.96 11.69 -21.69
CA GLU A 639 5.52 11.95 -21.85
C GLU A 639 5.15 13.36 -21.37
N TYR A 640 4.23 14.03 -22.06
CA TYR A 640 3.64 15.30 -21.62
C TYR A 640 2.14 15.35 -21.89
N ARG A 641 1.44 16.24 -21.18
CA ARG A 641 -0.01 16.49 -21.36
C ARG A 641 -0.35 17.97 -21.25
N LEU A 642 -1.24 18.43 -22.12
CA LEU A 642 -1.83 19.77 -22.15
C LEU A 642 -3.35 19.63 -22.02
N TRP A 643 -3.93 20.37 -21.08
CA TRP A 643 -5.32 20.22 -20.64
C TRP A 643 -6.15 21.47 -20.93
N GLY A 644 -7.48 21.29 -21.02
CA GLY A 644 -8.45 22.39 -21.04
C GLY A 644 -8.35 23.34 -22.22
N LEU A 645 -7.73 22.89 -23.33
CA LEU A 645 -7.43 23.70 -24.49
C LEU A 645 -8.72 24.14 -25.22
N PRO A 646 -8.74 25.33 -25.81
CA PRO A 646 -9.86 25.74 -26.67
C PRO A 646 -9.89 24.87 -27.93
N VAL A 647 -11.09 24.65 -28.46
CA VAL A 647 -11.32 23.92 -29.71
C VAL A 647 -11.09 24.88 -30.88
N ASP A 648 -9.83 25.08 -31.23
CA ASP A 648 -9.36 26.05 -32.24
C ASP A 648 -8.04 25.58 -32.89
N THR A 649 -7.53 26.33 -33.88
CA THR A 649 -6.15 26.17 -34.35
C THR A 649 -5.16 26.72 -33.31
N LEU A 650 -4.26 25.85 -32.85
CA LEU A 650 -3.22 26.18 -31.89
C LEU A 650 -1.82 26.03 -32.49
N THR A 651 -0.88 26.83 -32.00
CA THR A 651 0.54 26.62 -32.21
C THR A 651 1.12 25.91 -30.98
N LEU A 652 1.68 24.72 -31.18
CA LEU A 652 2.49 24.03 -30.18
C LEU A 652 3.94 24.47 -30.33
N ARG A 653 4.56 24.96 -29.25
CA ARG A 653 5.95 25.40 -29.20
C ARG A 653 6.74 24.50 -28.25
N PHE A 654 7.92 24.07 -28.67
CA PHE A 654 8.77 23.14 -27.94
C PHE A 654 10.12 23.79 -27.59
N HIS A 655 10.51 23.70 -26.32
CA HIS A 655 11.77 24.22 -25.81
C HIS A 655 12.62 23.06 -25.29
N ALA A 656 13.69 22.76 -26.03
CA ALA A 656 14.61 21.67 -25.69
C ALA A 656 15.55 22.07 -24.53
N PRO A 657 15.86 21.15 -23.60
CA PRO A 657 16.93 21.36 -22.64
C PRO A 657 18.31 21.34 -23.34
N PRO A 658 19.39 21.80 -22.67
CA PRO A 658 20.75 21.71 -23.20
C PRO A 658 21.10 20.29 -23.68
N GLY A 659 21.78 20.18 -24.82
CA GLY A 659 22.18 18.88 -25.41
C GLY A 659 21.09 18.18 -26.23
N VAL A 660 19.82 18.59 -26.11
CA VAL A 660 18.71 18.10 -26.93
C VAL A 660 18.38 19.11 -28.03
N GLN A 661 17.90 18.62 -29.18
CA GLN A 661 17.40 19.45 -30.26
C GLN A 661 16.04 18.92 -30.71
N VAL A 662 15.10 19.86 -30.93
CA VAL A 662 13.74 19.59 -31.40
C VAL A 662 13.57 20.26 -32.76
N THR A 663 13.01 19.56 -33.76
CA THR A 663 12.86 20.08 -35.12
C THR A 663 11.58 19.53 -35.80
N PRO A 664 10.67 20.39 -36.28
CA PRO A 664 10.62 21.84 -36.05
C PRO A 664 10.31 22.17 -34.57
N ALA A 665 10.70 23.36 -34.10
CA ALA A 665 10.43 23.81 -32.74
C ALA A 665 8.98 24.30 -32.53
N THR A 666 8.21 24.42 -33.61
CA THR A 666 6.81 24.82 -33.59
C THR A 666 5.99 23.98 -34.57
N LEU A 667 4.79 23.57 -34.17
CA LEU A 667 3.85 22.83 -35.00
C LEU A 667 2.45 23.45 -34.88
N THR A 668 1.71 23.51 -35.97
CA THR A 668 0.29 23.88 -35.94
C THR A 668 -0.54 22.64 -35.67
N TRP A 669 -1.55 22.78 -34.81
CA TRP A 669 -2.46 21.70 -34.45
C TRP A 669 -3.90 22.19 -34.43
N GLN A 670 -4.78 21.48 -35.15
CA GLN A 670 -6.22 21.73 -35.10
C GLN A 670 -6.80 21.00 -33.90
N ALA A 671 -7.11 21.73 -32.83
CA ALA A 671 -7.67 21.14 -31.63
C ALA A 671 -9.13 20.73 -31.86
N ALA A 672 -9.49 19.55 -31.38
CA ALA A 672 -10.84 18.99 -31.40
C ALA A 672 -11.25 18.58 -29.98
N PRO A 673 -12.56 18.49 -29.67
CA PRO A 673 -13.03 18.05 -28.35
C PRO A 673 -12.47 16.66 -27.95
N GLY A 674 -12.12 16.52 -26.69
CA GLY A 674 -11.53 15.32 -26.09
C GLY A 674 -10.01 15.24 -26.21
N TYR A 675 -9.46 14.11 -25.75
CA TYR A 675 -8.03 13.82 -25.87
C TYR A 675 -7.66 13.43 -27.29
N GLN A 676 -6.60 14.05 -27.81
CA GLN A 676 -6.02 13.74 -29.11
C GLN A 676 -4.49 13.60 -28.98
N PRO A 677 -3.86 12.69 -29.73
CA PRO A 677 -2.42 12.72 -29.90
C PRO A 677 -1.99 14.06 -30.52
N ALA A 678 -1.03 14.72 -29.89
CA ALA A 678 -0.43 15.93 -30.43
C ALA A 678 0.50 15.58 -31.61
N PRO A 679 0.67 16.47 -32.61
CA PRO A 679 1.70 16.30 -33.62
C PRO A 679 3.09 16.36 -32.94
N SER A 680 3.93 15.36 -33.21
CA SER A 680 5.26 15.24 -32.60
C SER A 680 6.37 15.75 -33.52
N PRO A 681 7.30 16.58 -33.01
CA PRO A 681 8.50 16.95 -33.73
C PRO A 681 9.54 15.82 -33.71
N GLN A 682 10.59 15.94 -34.53
CA GLN A 682 11.77 15.10 -34.40
C GLN A 682 12.63 15.59 -33.22
N VAL A 683 13.03 14.67 -32.34
CA VAL A 683 13.84 14.98 -31.15
C VAL A 683 15.07 14.10 -31.12
N TYR A 684 16.24 14.69 -30.87
CA TYR A 684 17.50 13.95 -30.79
C TYR A 684 18.51 14.63 -29.88
N HIS A 685 19.41 13.82 -29.31
CA HIS A 685 20.57 14.31 -28.59
C HIS A 685 21.68 14.73 -29.56
N ARG A 686 22.31 15.89 -29.34
CA ARG A 686 23.31 16.47 -30.24
C ARG A 686 24.53 15.55 -30.44
N THR A 687 24.97 14.83 -29.40
CA THR A 687 26.08 13.89 -29.52
C THR A 687 25.71 12.63 -30.30
N ALA A 688 24.48 12.14 -30.19
CA ALA A 688 24.01 10.97 -30.96
C ALA A 688 23.93 11.31 -32.45
N ARG A 689 23.50 12.53 -32.79
CA ARG A 689 23.50 13.00 -34.18
C ARG A 689 24.91 13.22 -34.72
N ALA A 690 25.84 13.74 -33.90
CA ALA A 690 27.24 13.83 -34.29
C ALA A 690 27.86 12.45 -34.52
N ALA A 691 27.59 11.46 -33.65
CA ALA A 691 28.06 10.09 -33.80
C ALA A 691 27.46 9.38 -35.03
N ALA A 692 26.15 9.56 -35.28
CA ALA A 692 25.49 9.02 -36.47
C ALA A 692 25.98 9.69 -37.76
N ALA A 693 26.20 11.01 -37.74
CA ALA A 693 26.81 11.73 -38.85
C ALA A 693 28.27 11.29 -39.07
N LEU A 694 29.04 11.06 -38.01
CA LEU A 694 30.40 10.54 -38.11
C LEU A 694 30.40 9.13 -38.72
N ALA A 695 29.50 8.24 -38.28
CA ALA A 695 29.35 6.89 -38.80
C ALA A 695 28.94 6.85 -40.28
N LEU A 696 28.13 7.81 -40.74
CA LEU A 696 27.74 7.96 -42.15
C LEU A 696 28.86 8.56 -43.03
N VAL A 697 29.82 9.28 -42.44
CA VAL A 697 30.96 9.90 -43.14
C VAL A 697 32.21 9.01 -43.07
N THR A 698 32.18 7.90 -42.32
CA THR A 698 33.24 6.88 -42.27
C THR A 698 32.90 5.57 -43.00
N PRO A 699 32.64 5.51 -44.33
CA PRO A 699 32.57 4.23 -45.03
C PRO A 699 33.92 3.52 -45.22
N ASN A 700 35.08 4.13 -44.91
CA ASN A 700 36.37 3.66 -45.45
C ASN A 700 37.59 3.74 -44.50
N LEU A 701 37.46 3.33 -43.23
CA LEU A 701 38.64 3.10 -42.37
C LEU A 701 38.75 1.67 -41.80
N ALA A 702 38.11 0.70 -42.47
CA ALA A 702 38.20 -0.71 -42.10
C ALA A 702 38.72 -1.62 -43.23
N VAL A 703 39.62 -1.15 -44.10
CA VAL A 703 40.44 -2.02 -44.96
C VAL A 703 41.77 -1.33 -45.28
N GLN A 704 42.72 -1.32 -44.36
CA GLN A 704 44.16 -1.31 -44.67
C GLN A 704 44.98 -1.53 -43.39
N SER A 705 45.91 -2.50 -43.46
CA SER A 705 46.87 -2.93 -42.42
C SER A 705 46.44 -4.03 -41.45
N LEU A 706 46.12 -5.21 -42.01
CA LEU A 706 46.53 -6.48 -41.40
C LEU A 706 47.27 -7.28 -42.47
N ALA A 707 48.51 -6.90 -42.76
CA ALA A 707 49.45 -7.77 -43.43
C ALA A 707 50.05 -8.71 -42.37
N PRO A 708 50.02 -10.04 -42.56
CA PRO A 708 50.59 -10.97 -41.60
C PRO A 708 52.11 -10.89 -41.63
N ALA A 709 52.73 -10.68 -40.47
CA ALA A 709 54.18 -10.81 -40.31
C ALA A 709 54.58 -12.27 -40.55
N GLN A 710 55.49 -12.49 -41.51
CA GLN A 710 56.13 -13.79 -41.75
C GLN A 710 56.97 -14.23 -40.54
N PRO A 711 57.04 -15.54 -40.25
CA PRO A 711 57.89 -16.06 -39.21
C PRO A 711 59.35 -16.10 -39.68
N ALA A 712 60.25 -15.56 -38.87
CA ALA A 712 61.69 -15.77 -39.05
C ALA A 712 62.14 -17.01 -38.26
N GLN A 713 62.74 -17.94 -38.98
CA GLN A 713 63.65 -19.01 -38.50
C GLN A 713 64.92 -18.90 -39.36
N PRO A 714 66.09 -19.42 -38.90
CA PRO A 714 66.29 -20.51 -37.94
C PRO A 714 66.79 -20.09 -36.56
#